data_AF-A0A517PB64-F1
#
_entry.id   AF-A0A517PB64-F1
#
_cell.length_a   1.000
_cell.length_b   1.000
_cell.length_c   1.000
_cell.angle_alpha   90.00
_cell.angle_beta   90.00
_cell.angle_gamma   90.00
#
_symmetry.space_group_name_H-M   'P 1'
#
loop_
_entity.id
_entity.type
_entity.pdbx_description
1 polymer ?
#
loop_
_entity_poly.entity_id
_entity_poly.type
_entity_poly.pdbx_seq_one_letter_code
_entity_poly.pdbx_strand_id
1 'polypeptide(L)'
;MGITQQNVPGQGPGGDDPLLPHHRKELEEGAGLTAGTIREARIRSAGPVEATERLGWANPNPKLGNAMLLPLDDTPDGPVQAKFDRPLTGENGKPRKYETTRGHAADAYIPPDARDGVLTTKAPVVITEGIKKALKAVQEGIPTIALLGLWMFKVKGEERLVPGLEQVDWDGREVTIVFDSDGRTNRSVRQAAVSLAELLKAAGAEVKVLFLPPGPNGKKVGIDDFLLAHPVEELEALIADAGPPESIEDAGRRKAGLVDPEELGSVILVSRAVDGVPGVWVRDGEIYQWDKNRFVDVSDDEFKLRSVTTLKPHFVEVRPKVVSGAVMHAKADALMPRGVGEGDWIVGGPPDGWADPAEVFPAANGLLHLPFFATRAPCLIDHTPRRFTRWVSPVPYDPTAPRPETWLRFLHDQLFPGRPEPVRLLRQFAGGLLMQQAVFQKMLMMIGPGRSGKGTIMWVFESLLGPEMRSAVPLKKLGGQFDGADLLDKRLLSIGDLRLPTDRRSREAPIEMLLSLSGGDPITFDRKYKEPVTARPPVRIVIASNELPVLPDPSGVIASRFVGVKFTDSFDGVEDPRLKDKLRPELPAILNWALAGYLDLIETGRLVEPAGSDGLRAELEALASPVKVFVKDACVLGANEAVPAAKLRELFSQ
;
A
#
# COMPACT_ATOMS: atom_id res chain seq x y z
N MET A 1 -35.00 50.17 62.54
CA MET A 1 -34.16 49.83 61.37
C MET A 1 -32.75 49.60 61.88
N GLY A 2 -32.36 48.33 62.02
CA GLY A 2 -31.03 47.95 62.52
C GLY A 2 -30.06 47.85 61.35
N ILE A 3 -28.92 48.54 61.46
CA ILE A 3 -27.85 48.56 60.47
C ILE A 3 -27.09 47.22 60.59
N THR A 4 -27.13 46.41 59.54
CA THR A 4 -26.29 45.23 59.39
C THR A 4 -24.85 45.67 59.16
N GLN A 5 -23.92 45.13 59.97
CA GLN A 5 -22.49 45.29 59.80
C GLN A 5 -22.09 44.86 58.39
N GLN A 6 -21.69 45.82 57.56
CA GLN A 6 -21.04 45.56 56.28
C GLN A 6 -19.59 45.15 56.56
N ASN A 7 -19.20 44.00 56.01
CA ASN A 7 -17.82 43.54 55.91
C ASN A 7 -16.92 44.67 55.38
N VAL A 8 -16.00 45.13 56.22
CA VAL A 8 -14.93 46.04 55.81
C VAL A 8 -13.92 45.23 54.97
N PRO A 9 -13.68 45.57 53.69
CA PRO A 9 -12.63 44.93 52.91
C PRO A 9 -11.27 45.43 53.39
N GLY A 10 -10.46 44.54 53.99
CA GLY A 10 -9.06 44.83 54.32
C GLY A 10 -8.60 44.47 55.74
N GLN A 11 -9.45 43.92 56.61
CA GLN A 11 -8.99 43.32 57.86
C GLN A 11 -8.80 41.80 57.67
N GLY A 12 -7.62 41.29 58.04
CA GLY A 12 -7.42 39.85 58.26
C GLY A 12 -8.36 39.33 59.37
N PRO A 13 -8.48 38.01 59.55
CA PRO A 13 -9.44 37.46 60.52
C PRO A 13 -9.18 38.03 61.91
N GLY A 14 -10.17 38.74 62.46
CA GLY A 14 -10.25 39.04 63.88
C GLY A 14 -11.06 37.94 64.57
N GLY A 15 -10.38 37.04 65.29
CA GLY A 15 -10.97 35.90 66.01
C GLY A 15 -10.11 34.63 65.92
N ASP A 16 -10.49 33.59 66.66
CA ASP A 16 -9.78 32.29 66.73
C ASP A 16 -9.88 31.44 65.44
N ASP A 17 -10.69 31.85 64.45
CA ASP A 17 -10.86 31.14 63.18
C ASP A 17 -9.80 31.59 62.15
N PRO A 18 -8.93 30.68 61.65
CA PRO A 18 -7.93 31.01 60.65
C PRO A 18 -8.51 31.31 59.25
N LEU A 19 -9.81 31.12 58.99
CA LEU A 19 -10.43 31.26 57.68
C LEU A 19 -11.51 32.35 57.60
N LEU A 20 -11.55 33.07 56.48
CA LEU A 20 -12.67 33.92 56.12
C LEU A 20 -13.90 33.07 55.74
N PRO A 21 -15.14 33.56 55.98
CA PRO A 21 -16.36 32.77 55.75
C PRO A 21 -16.49 32.16 54.35
N HIS A 22 -16.11 32.90 53.30
CA HIS A 22 -16.20 32.39 51.92
C HIS A 22 -15.09 31.40 51.58
N HIS A 23 -13.89 31.51 52.18
CA HIS A 23 -12.84 30.51 52.05
C HIS A 23 -13.22 29.21 52.76
N ARG A 24 -13.78 29.30 53.97
CA ARG A 24 -14.33 28.15 54.69
C ARG A 24 -15.39 27.45 53.85
N LYS A 25 -16.35 28.21 53.34
CA LYS A 25 -17.39 27.69 52.45
C LYS A 25 -16.81 26.97 51.23
N GLU A 26 -15.78 27.53 50.60
CA GLU A 26 -15.12 26.89 49.45
C GLU A 26 -14.46 25.54 49.81
N LEU A 27 -13.83 25.43 50.98
CA LEU A 27 -13.17 24.20 51.41
C LEU A 27 -14.17 23.14 51.87
N GLU A 28 -15.14 23.53 52.70
CA GLU A 28 -16.10 22.61 53.32
C GLU A 28 -17.19 22.19 52.33
N GLU A 29 -17.89 23.15 51.71
CA GLU A 29 -18.98 22.84 50.77
C GLU A 29 -18.47 22.57 49.36
N GLY A 30 -17.43 23.29 48.93
CA GLY A 30 -16.92 23.20 47.55
C GLY A 30 -15.97 22.04 47.30
N ALA A 31 -15.12 21.68 48.28
CA ALA A 31 -14.15 20.59 48.17
C ALA A 31 -14.46 19.41 49.13
N GLY A 32 -15.46 19.54 50.00
CA GLY A 32 -15.86 18.46 50.91
C GLY A 32 -14.88 18.17 52.03
N LEU A 33 -14.05 19.14 52.41
CA LEU A 33 -13.02 18.99 53.44
C LEU A 33 -13.58 19.21 54.84
N THR A 34 -13.18 18.38 55.79
CA THR A 34 -13.52 18.52 57.21
C THR A 34 -12.66 19.59 57.88
N ALA A 35 -13.14 20.13 58.99
CA ALA A 35 -12.37 21.07 59.81
C ALA A 35 -11.06 20.47 60.35
N GLY A 36 -10.98 19.13 60.50
CA GLY A 36 -9.76 18.41 60.89
C GLY A 36 -8.71 18.49 59.78
N THR A 37 -9.06 18.01 58.59
CA THR A 37 -8.18 18.03 57.41
C THR A 37 -7.69 19.44 57.06
N ILE A 38 -8.57 20.45 57.15
CA ILE A 38 -8.20 21.87 56.94
C ILE A 38 -7.14 22.33 57.94
N ARG A 39 -7.28 21.93 59.22
CA ARG A 39 -6.37 22.30 60.30
C ARG A 39 -5.03 21.58 60.17
N GLU A 40 -5.04 20.29 59.87
CA GLU A 40 -3.82 19.49 59.64
C GLU A 40 -3.04 20.00 58.43
N ALA A 41 -3.73 20.37 57.35
CA ALA A 41 -3.14 21.04 56.19
C ALA A 41 -2.74 22.50 56.45
N ARG A 42 -3.04 23.06 57.64
CA ARG A 42 -2.71 24.43 58.08
C ARG A 42 -3.20 25.51 57.11
N ILE A 43 -4.34 25.28 56.45
CA ILE A 43 -4.90 26.23 55.49
C ILE A 43 -5.49 27.42 56.26
N ARG A 44 -5.15 28.64 55.82
CA ARG A 44 -5.62 29.88 56.46
C ARG A 44 -5.84 31.00 55.46
N SER A 45 -6.57 32.01 55.88
CA SER A 45 -6.74 33.25 55.13
C SER A 45 -5.66 34.25 55.53
N ALA A 46 -5.24 35.06 54.56
CA ALA A 46 -4.32 36.16 54.75
C ALA A 46 -4.83 37.41 54.04
N GLY A 47 -4.50 38.57 54.58
CA GLY A 47 -4.71 39.84 53.89
C GLY A 47 -3.84 39.93 52.62
N PRO A 48 -4.18 40.79 51.66
CA PRO A 48 -3.42 40.91 50.41
C PRO A 48 -1.93 41.18 50.61
N VAL A 49 -1.58 42.02 51.60
CA VAL A 49 -0.19 42.40 51.89
C VAL A 49 0.60 41.18 52.36
N GLU A 50 0.12 40.52 53.42
CA GLU A 50 0.73 39.31 53.96
C GLU A 50 0.83 38.22 52.88
N ALA A 51 -0.23 37.98 52.11
CA ALA A 51 -0.22 36.99 51.04
C ALA A 51 0.87 37.27 49.99
N THR A 52 1.05 38.53 49.58
CA THR A 52 2.13 38.90 48.65
C THR A 52 3.53 38.80 49.25
N GLU A 53 3.69 39.08 50.55
CA GLU A 53 4.96 38.89 51.28
C GLU A 53 5.32 37.41 51.35
N ARG A 54 4.35 36.54 51.67
CA ARG A 54 4.51 35.08 51.68
C ARG A 54 4.84 34.49 50.30
N LEU A 55 4.45 35.17 49.22
CA LEU A 55 4.84 34.80 47.86
C LEU A 55 6.22 35.35 47.45
N GLY A 56 6.88 36.15 48.28
CA GLY A 56 8.18 36.77 47.96
C GLY A 56 8.09 37.88 46.90
N TRP A 57 6.96 38.58 46.84
CA TRP A 57 6.77 39.70 45.91
C TRP A 57 7.29 41.00 46.49
N ALA A 58 8.03 41.76 45.69
CA ALA A 58 8.68 42.99 46.15
C ALA A 58 7.71 44.13 46.49
N ASN A 59 6.51 44.13 45.88
CA ASN A 59 5.49 45.15 46.07
C ASN A 59 4.14 44.50 46.38
N PRO A 60 3.49 44.84 47.51
CA PRO A 60 2.16 44.39 47.81
C PRO A 60 1.13 44.85 46.78
N ASN A 61 0.14 43.98 46.47
CA ASN A 61 -0.94 44.30 45.55
C ASN A 61 -2.31 44.21 46.24
N PRO A 62 -2.80 45.29 46.88
CA PRO A 62 -4.07 45.27 47.60
C PRO A 62 -5.29 45.03 46.70
N LYS A 63 -5.17 45.18 45.38
CA LYS A 63 -6.28 44.99 44.44
C LYS A 63 -6.68 43.52 44.28
N LEU A 64 -5.81 42.57 44.67
CA LEU A 64 -6.07 41.13 44.59
C LEU A 64 -7.06 40.62 45.64
N GLY A 65 -7.40 41.44 46.65
CA GLY A 65 -8.25 41.00 47.76
C GLY A 65 -7.51 40.05 48.71
N ASN A 66 -8.24 39.40 49.61
CA ASN A 66 -7.62 38.44 50.53
C ASN A 66 -7.19 37.19 49.76
N ALA A 67 -6.39 36.34 50.40
CA ALA A 67 -5.98 35.07 49.82
C ALA A 67 -6.18 33.91 50.79
N MET A 68 -6.52 32.76 50.24
CA MET A 68 -6.39 31.48 50.92
C MET A 68 -4.97 30.96 50.70
N LEU A 69 -4.23 30.75 51.78
CA LEU A 69 -2.86 30.22 51.75
C LEU A 69 -2.89 28.72 52.05
N LEU A 70 -2.28 27.95 51.15
CA LEU A 70 -2.08 26.51 51.25
C LEU A 70 -0.57 26.25 51.42
N PRO A 71 -0.10 25.89 52.64
CA PRO A 71 1.29 25.52 52.87
C PRO A 71 1.72 24.32 52.03
N LEU A 72 2.93 24.38 51.49
CA LEU A 72 3.50 23.31 50.65
C LEU A 72 4.37 22.33 51.42
N ASP A 73 4.85 22.72 52.60
CA ASP A 73 5.60 21.88 53.53
C ASP A 73 5.26 22.26 54.98
N ASP A 74 5.90 21.57 55.93
CA ASP A 74 5.65 21.78 57.36
C ASP A 74 6.47 22.92 57.97
N THR A 75 7.32 23.58 57.18
CA THR A 75 8.21 24.61 57.72
C THR A 75 7.39 25.84 58.13
N PRO A 76 7.58 26.35 59.36
CA PRO A 76 6.99 27.63 59.75
C PRO A 76 7.42 28.71 58.77
N ASP A 77 6.44 29.44 58.24
CA ASP A 77 6.65 30.47 57.20
C ASP A 77 7.25 29.96 55.88
N GLY A 78 7.12 28.66 55.64
CA GLY A 78 7.50 27.98 54.41
C GLY A 78 6.75 28.42 53.16
N PRO A 79 7.13 27.85 52.00
CA PRO A 79 6.50 28.10 50.72
C PRO A 79 5.01 27.78 50.76
N VAL A 80 4.22 28.59 50.05
CA VAL A 80 2.76 28.47 49.98
C VAL A 80 2.29 28.55 48.53
N GLN A 81 1.14 27.93 48.27
CA GLN A 81 0.28 28.28 47.15
C GLN A 81 -0.83 29.21 47.65
N ALA A 82 -0.98 30.38 47.03
CA ALA A 82 -1.98 31.37 47.39
C ALA A 82 -3.07 31.45 46.32
N LYS A 83 -4.33 31.41 46.75
CA LYS A 83 -5.51 31.69 45.92
C LYS A 83 -6.11 33.02 46.34
N PHE A 84 -5.93 34.05 45.52
CA PHE A 84 -6.51 35.38 45.77
C PHE A 84 -8.00 35.42 45.39
N ASP A 85 -8.78 36.20 46.14
CA ASP A 85 -10.19 36.50 45.85
C ASP A 85 -10.38 37.10 44.45
N ARG A 86 -9.39 37.90 44.01
CA ARG A 86 -9.34 38.53 42.69
C ARG A 86 -8.03 38.13 42.02
N PRO A 87 -8.01 37.01 41.28
CA PRO A 87 -6.80 36.48 40.68
C PRO A 87 -6.22 37.40 39.61
N LEU A 88 -4.91 37.33 39.41
CA LEU A 88 -4.25 37.96 38.26
C LEU A 88 -4.77 37.34 36.96
N THR A 89 -4.75 38.12 35.88
CA THR A 89 -5.04 37.60 34.54
C THR A 89 -3.75 37.09 33.92
N GLY A 90 -3.75 35.85 33.44
CA GLY A 90 -2.63 35.26 32.72
C GLY A 90 -2.51 35.80 31.29
N GLU A 91 -1.40 35.46 30.63
CA GLU A 91 -1.09 35.90 29.26
C GLU A 91 -2.12 35.46 28.22
N ASN A 92 -2.86 34.39 28.51
CA ASN A 92 -3.93 33.85 27.69
C ASN A 92 -5.32 34.45 28.00
N GLY A 93 -5.38 35.51 28.80
CA GLY A 93 -6.63 36.15 29.22
C GLY A 93 -7.43 35.37 30.27
N LYS A 94 -6.95 34.19 30.73
CA LYS A 94 -7.61 33.40 31.78
C LYS A 94 -7.09 33.78 33.17
N PRO A 95 -7.92 33.70 34.23
CA PRO A 95 -7.46 33.97 35.59
C PRO A 95 -6.40 32.95 36.03
N ARG A 96 -5.26 33.44 36.56
CA ARG A 96 -4.26 32.66 37.29
C ARG A 96 -4.81 32.36 38.67
N LYS A 97 -5.46 31.20 38.79
CA LYS A 97 -6.19 30.81 40.00
C LYS A 97 -5.27 30.69 41.22
N TYR A 98 -4.02 30.28 41.01
CA TYR A 98 -3.06 30.08 42.08
C TYR A 98 -1.72 30.72 41.74
N GLU A 99 -1.06 31.28 42.74
CA GLU A 99 0.31 31.79 42.70
C GLU A 99 1.14 31.03 43.73
N THR A 100 2.39 30.70 43.42
CA THR A 100 3.29 29.93 44.29
C THR A 100 4.47 30.81 44.72
N THR A 101 5.00 30.61 45.94
CA THR A 101 6.14 31.35 46.47
C THR A 101 7.30 31.43 45.46
N ARG A 102 7.78 32.65 45.22
CA ARG A 102 8.81 32.95 44.23
C ARG A 102 10.10 32.19 44.54
N GLY A 103 10.64 31.51 43.52
CA GLY A 103 11.90 30.76 43.65
C GLY A 103 11.73 29.37 44.28
N HIS A 104 10.53 29.01 44.72
CA HIS A 104 10.23 27.62 45.05
C HIS A 104 10.28 26.79 43.76
N ALA A 105 11.14 25.77 43.73
CA ALA A 105 11.16 24.81 42.64
C ALA A 105 9.79 24.11 42.57
N ALA A 106 9.32 23.77 41.38
CA ALA A 106 8.13 22.96 41.25
C ALA A 106 8.34 21.64 42.00
N ASP A 107 7.44 21.31 42.93
CA ASP A 107 7.51 20.06 43.70
C ASP A 107 6.12 19.46 43.93
N ALA A 108 6.08 18.19 44.27
CA ALA A 108 4.85 17.48 44.60
C ALA A 108 4.47 17.68 46.06
N TYR A 109 3.18 17.89 46.31
CA TYR A 109 2.63 18.04 47.65
C TYR A 109 2.10 16.70 48.15
N ILE A 110 2.60 16.25 49.31
CA ILE A 110 2.08 15.08 50.01
C ILE A 110 1.31 15.56 51.24
N PRO A 111 -0.03 15.35 51.28
CA PRO A 111 -0.86 15.69 52.43
C PRO A 111 -0.27 15.19 53.75
N PRO A 112 -0.26 15.99 54.82
CA PRO A 112 0.32 15.62 56.12
C PRO A 112 -0.13 14.24 56.61
N ASP A 113 -1.44 13.96 56.56
CA ASP A 113 -2.02 12.71 57.09
C ASP A 113 -1.61 11.46 56.29
N ALA A 114 -1.29 11.62 55.01
CA ALA A 114 -0.83 10.53 54.15
C ALA A 114 0.70 10.43 54.09
N ARG A 115 1.44 11.42 54.60
CA ARG A 115 2.86 11.57 54.29
C ARG A 115 3.70 10.39 54.75
N ASP A 116 3.55 9.96 56.00
CA ASP A 116 4.31 8.83 56.52
C ASP A 116 3.97 7.56 55.73
N GLY A 117 2.70 7.30 55.45
CA GLY A 117 2.27 6.14 54.66
C GLY A 117 2.82 6.16 53.23
N VAL A 118 2.80 7.31 52.57
CA VAL A 118 3.34 7.49 51.21
C VAL A 118 4.86 7.29 51.21
N LEU A 119 5.59 7.80 52.19
CA LEU A 119 7.06 7.75 52.19
C LEU A 119 7.65 6.45 52.75
N THR A 120 6.96 5.75 53.65
CA THR A 120 7.52 4.61 54.37
C THR A 120 6.97 3.25 53.94
N THR A 121 5.91 3.22 53.12
CA THR A 121 5.25 1.97 52.70
C THR A 121 5.18 1.84 51.18
N LYS A 122 4.88 0.62 50.71
CA LYS A 122 4.63 0.28 49.30
C LYS A 122 3.14 0.22 48.93
N ALA A 123 2.26 0.73 49.79
CA ALA A 123 0.83 0.75 49.50
C ALA A 123 0.55 1.53 48.20
N PRO A 124 -0.46 1.11 47.40
CA PRO A 124 -0.84 1.82 46.19
C PRO A 124 -1.12 3.31 46.46
N VAL A 125 -0.72 4.16 45.53
CA VAL A 125 -0.91 5.63 45.65
C VAL A 125 -1.58 6.21 44.42
N VAL A 126 -2.32 7.29 44.64
CA VAL A 126 -2.90 8.11 43.59
C VAL A 126 -2.08 9.36 43.38
N ILE A 127 -1.93 9.80 42.13
CA ILE A 127 -1.42 11.14 41.79
C ILE A 127 -2.52 11.93 41.10
N THR A 128 -2.80 13.14 41.55
CA THR A 128 -3.80 14.04 40.93
C THR A 128 -3.31 15.49 40.89
N GLU A 129 -3.97 16.36 40.12
CA GLU A 129 -3.63 17.79 40.02
C GLU A 129 -4.43 18.63 41.04
N GLY A 130 -3.72 19.26 41.98
CA GLY A 130 -4.26 20.23 42.93
C GLY A 130 -4.32 19.72 44.38
N ILE A 131 -3.96 20.60 45.33
CA ILE A 131 -3.86 20.28 46.76
C ILE A 131 -5.22 19.86 47.35
N LYS A 132 -6.29 20.63 47.08
CA LYS A 132 -7.63 20.35 47.63
C LYS A 132 -8.16 18.96 47.22
N LYS A 133 -7.84 18.55 45.99
CA LYS A 133 -8.19 17.24 45.44
C LYS A 133 -7.51 16.10 46.18
N ALA A 134 -6.20 16.22 46.41
CA ALA A 134 -5.46 15.22 47.18
C ALA A 134 -5.89 15.19 48.64
N LEU A 135 -6.15 16.34 49.27
CA LEU A 135 -6.65 16.40 50.65
C LEU A 135 -8.01 15.68 50.79
N LYS A 136 -8.93 15.90 49.84
CA LYS A 136 -10.22 15.21 49.85
C LYS A 136 -10.05 13.70 49.68
N ALA A 137 -9.22 13.25 48.75
CA ALA A 137 -8.97 11.82 48.56
C ALA A 137 -8.32 11.17 49.80
N VAL A 138 -7.34 11.82 50.43
CA VAL A 138 -6.72 11.35 51.67
C VAL A 138 -7.71 11.29 52.83
N GLN A 139 -8.59 12.29 52.95
CA GLN A 139 -9.65 12.29 53.95
C GLN A 139 -10.59 11.07 53.82
N GLU A 140 -10.85 10.61 52.58
CA GLU A 140 -11.65 9.42 52.32
C GLU A 140 -10.82 8.12 52.39
N GLY A 141 -9.56 8.18 52.83
CA GLY A 141 -8.70 7.00 53.04
C GLY A 141 -7.86 6.60 51.83
N ILE A 142 -7.81 7.39 50.76
CA ILE A 142 -7.01 7.10 49.55
C ILE A 142 -5.67 7.84 49.60
N PRO A 143 -4.52 7.15 49.77
CA PRO A 143 -3.21 7.78 49.78
C PRO A 143 -2.94 8.52 48.46
N THR A 144 -2.88 9.85 48.51
CA THR A 144 -2.85 10.69 47.30
C THR A 144 -1.77 11.76 47.36
N ILE A 145 -1.04 11.93 46.27
CA ILE A 145 -0.04 12.99 46.05
C ILE A 145 -0.64 14.03 45.09
N ALA A 146 -0.47 15.31 45.40
CA ALA A 146 -0.87 16.42 44.53
C ALA A 146 0.29 16.95 43.69
N LEU A 147 0.05 17.13 42.40
CA LEU A 147 0.86 18.00 41.54
C LEU A 147 0.30 19.42 41.59
N LEU A 148 1.17 20.42 41.72
CA LEU A 148 0.78 21.84 41.78
C LEU A 148 0.36 22.41 40.41
N GLY A 149 0.63 21.65 39.35
CA GLY A 149 0.18 21.91 37.99
C GLY A 149 0.52 20.73 37.09
N LEU A 150 -0.11 20.70 35.92
CA LEU A 150 -0.09 19.56 35.00
C LEU A 150 1.32 19.06 34.60
N TRP A 151 2.30 19.96 34.48
CA TRP A 151 3.68 19.62 34.12
C TRP A 151 4.67 19.72 35.28
N MET A 152 4.19 20.02 36.49
CA MET A 152 5.01 20.25 37.70
C MET A 152 5.40 18.94 38.41
N PHE A 153 5.73 17.91 37.63
CA PHE A 153 6.18 16.60 38.13
C PHE A 153 7.65 16.30 37.79
N LYS A 154 8.29 17.13 36.96
CA LYS A 154 9.70 17.01 36.59
C LYS A 154 10.49 18.30 36.79
N VAL A 155 11.78 18.17 37.06
CA VAL A 155 12.70 19.30 37.22
C VAL A 155 12.78 20.07 35.90
N LYS A 156 12.70 21.40 35.95
CA LYS A 156 12.63 22.23 34.75
C LYS A 156 13.91 22.07 33.91
N GLY A 157 13.75 21.50 32.71
CA GLY A 157 14.86 21.27 31.77
C GLY A 157 15.51 19.88 31.89
N GLU A 158 15.01 19.02 32.77
CA GLU A 158 15.52 17.67 32.99
C GLU A 158 14.39 16.64 32.85
N GLU A 159 14.71 15.45 32.32
CA GLU A 159 13.80 14.29 32.32
C GLU A 159 13.98 13.49 33.62
N ARG A 160 13.68 14.16 34.73
CA ARG A 160 13.88 13.67 36.09
C ARG A 160 12.71 14.13 36.97
N LEU A 161 12.19 13.24 37.82
CA LEU A 161 11.12 13.55 38.76
C LEU A 161 11.53 14.69 39.72
N VAL A 162 10.55 15.46 40.19
CA VAL A 162 10.79 16.47 41.24
C VAL A 162 11.16 15.82 42.58
N PRO A 163 11.92 16.48 43.47
CA PRO A 163 12.42 15.88 44.71
C PRO A 163 11.35 15.21 45.58
N GLY A 164 10.18 15.81 45.71
CA GLY A 164 9.04 15.28 46.46
C GLY A 164 8.44 13.99 45.89
N LEU A 165 8.65 13.72 44.59
CA LEU A 165 8.34 12.41 43.99
C LEU A 165 9.54 11.46 44.06
N GLU A 166 10.78 11.93 44.01
CA GLU A 166 11.97 11.07 44.08
C GLU A 166 12.18 10.41 45.44
N GLN A 167 11.75 11.07 46.51
CA GLN A 167 11.77 10.51 47.86
C GLN A 167 10.78 9.36 48.07
N VAL A 168 9.87 9.12 47.11
CA VAL A 168 8.91 8.02 47.16
C VAL A 168 9.55 6.76 46.59
N ASP A 169 9.48 5.66 47.33
CA ASP A 169 10.04 4.38 46.89
C ASP A 169 9.12 3.72 45.84
N TRP A 170 9.43 3.93 44.56
CA TRP A 170 8.60 3.51 43.42
C TRP A 170 8.78 2.05 42.99
N ASP A 171 9.86 1.37 43.37
CA ASP A 171 10.17 0.02 42.88
C ASP A 171 9.04 -0.99 43.16
N GLY A 172 8.41 -1.52 42.12
CA GLY A 172 7.26 -2.43 42.20
C GLY A 172 6.00 -1.84 42.86
N ARG A 173 5.93 -0.52 43.02
CA ARG A 173 4.78 0.15 43.65
C ARG A 173 3.70 0.46 42.62
N GLU A 174 2.45 0.11 42.94
CA GLU A 174 1.31 0.51 42.11
C GLU A 174 1.01 2.00 42.27
N VAL A 175 0.87 2.70 41.15
CA VAL A 175 0.46 4.11 41.09
C VAL A 175 -0.60 4.34 40.03
N THR A 176 -1.67 5.03 40.41
CA THR A 176 -2.72 5.45 39.47
C THR A 176 -2.72 6.96 39.32
N ILE A 177 -2.46 7.45 38.10
CA ILE A 177 -2.54 8.88 37.77
C ILE A 177 -4.00 9.20 37.42
N VAL A 178 -4.65 10.03 38.24
CA VAL A 178 -6.07 10.37 38.12
C VAL A 178 -6.23 11.80 37.62
N PHE A 179 -6.78 11.93 36.41
CA PHE A 179 -7.10 13.21 35.78
C PHE A 179 -8.60 13.50 35.78
N ASP A 180 -8.91 14.81 35.76
CA ASP A 180 -10.26 15.32 35.57
C ASP A 180 -10.87 14.80 34.26
N SER A 181 -12.19 14.74 34.22
CA SER A 181 -12.93 14.13 33.09
C SER A 181 -12.69 14.80 31.73
N ASP A 182 -12.35 16.08 31.70
CA ASP A 182 -12.01 16.83 30.47
C ASP A 182 -10.61 16.51 29.94
N GLY A 183 -9.72 15.97 30.79
CA GLY A 183 -8.38 15.53 30.43
C GLY A 183 -8.38 14.50 29.31
N ARG A 184 -9.45 13.70 29.20
CA ARG A 184 -9.59 12.69 28.16
C ARG A 184 -9.55 13.27 26.77
N THR A 185 -9.95 14.53 26.53
CA THR A 185 -9.91 15.14 25.18
C THR A 185 -8.79 16.15 25.01
N ASN A 186 -8.10 16.50 26.10
CA ASN A 186 -7.08 17.54 26.11
C ASN A 186 -5.69 16.97 25.79
N ARG A 187 -5.15 17.33 24.62
CA ARG A 187 -3.83 16.88 24.15
C ARG A 187 -2.70 17.18 25.13
N SER A 188 -2.69 18.36 25.75
CA SER A 188 -1.63 18.72 26.71
C SER A 188 -1.72 17.86 27.98
N VAL A 189 -2.92 17.48 28.41
CA VAL A 189 -3.12 16.62 29.59
C VAL A 189 -2.65 15.21 29.28
N ARG A 190 -2.99 14.67 28.10
CA ARG A 190 -2.52 13.36 27.66
C ARG A 190 -0.99 13.30 27.53
N GLN A 191 -0.35 14.35 27.01
CA GLN A 191 1.11 14.42 26.92
C GLN A 191 1.78 14.43 28.29
N ALA A 192 1.24 15.21 29.22
CA ALA A 192 1.70 15.22 30.61
C ALA A 192 1.53 13.85 31.28
N ALA A 193 0.39 13.18 31.05
CA ALA A 193 0.11 11.84 31.56
C ALA A 193 1.16 10.82 31.11
N VAL A 194 1.49 10.79 29.81
CA VAL A 194 2.51 9.88 29.28
C VAL A 194 3.89 10.19 29.84
N SER A 195 4.30 11.46 29.83
CA SER A 195 5.62 11.86 30.33
C SER A 195 5.78 11.54 31.82
N LEU A 196 4.75 11.76 32.64
CA LEU A 196 4.77 11.36 34.05
C LEU A 196 4.83 9.84 34.20
N ALA A 197 4.02 9.10 33.43
CA ALA A 197 4.00 7.65 33.50
C ALA A 197 5.34 7.03 33.08
N GLU A 198 6.04 7.60 32.08
CA GLU A 198 7.37 7.15 31.67
C GLU A 198 8.41 7.37 32.77
N LEU A 199 8.41 8.54 33.42
CA LEU A 199 9.34 8.83 34.51
C LEU A 199 9.08 7.94 35.74
N LEU A 200 7.82 7.70 36.08
CA LEU A 200 7.46 6.79 37.19
C LEU A 200 7.82 5.33 36.88
N LYS A 201 7.58 4.87 35.65
CA LYS A 201 8.03 3.53 35.19
C LYS A 201 9.54 3.41 35.22
N ALA A 202 10.27 4.44 34.82
CA ALA A 202 11.73 4.47 34.88
C ALA A 202 12.24 4.42 36.34
N ALA A 203 11.48 4.95 37.28
CA ALA A 203 11.73 4.82 38.72
C ALA A 203 11.28 3.47 39.32
N GLY A 204 10.68 2.57 38.53
CA GLY A 204 10.29 1.23 38.93
C GLY A 204 8.80 1.03 39.27
N ALA A 205 7.95 2.04 39.08
CA ALA A 205 6.53 1.95 39.42
C ALA A 205 5.70 1.16 38.39
N GLU A 206 4.62 0.52 38.87
CA GLU A 206 3.55 -0.03 38.05
C GLU A 206 2.46 1.03 37.84
N VAL A 207 2.46 1.65 36.65
CA VAL A 207 1.64 2.85 36.39
C VAL A 207 0.35 2.53 35.65
N LYS A 208 -0.78 2.98 36.21
CA LYS A 208 -2.11 3.07 35.57
C LYS A 208 -2.52 4.53 35.35
N VAL A 209 -3.39 4.78 34.38
CA VAL A 209 -3.96 6.11 34.13
C VAL A 209 -5.48 6.04 34.11
N LEU A 210 -6.12 6.89 34.91
CA LEU A 210 -7.56 7.02 35.02
C LEU A 210 -7.99 8.44 34.62
N PHE A 211 -8.92 8.53 33.67
CA PHE A 211 -9.69 9.75 33.44
C PHE A 211 -11.07 9.57 34.06
N LEU A 212 -11.45 10.44 34.99
CA LEU A 212 -12.74 10.33 35.68
C LEU A 212 -13.92 10.45 34.69
N PRO A 213 -15.05 9.78 34.96
CA PRO A 213 -16.23 9.93 34.13
C PRO A 213 -16.76 11.38 34.20
N PRO A 214 -17.25 11.95 33.09
CA PRO A 214 -17.87 13.27 33.11
C PRO A 214 -19.19 13.22 33.87
N GLY A 215 -19.54 14.33 34.51
CA GLY A 215 -20.84 14.49 35.16
C GLY A 215 -21.97 14.66 34.14
N PRO A 216 -23.22 14.79 34.61
CA PRO A 216 -24.37 15.06 33.77
C PRO A 216 -24.13 16.22 32.81
N ASN A 217 -24.56 16.08 31.55
CA ASN A 217 -24.35 17.06 30.48
C ASN A 217 -22.88 17.38 30.15
N GLY A 218 -21.95 16.45 30.43
CA GLY A 218 -20.53 16.65 30.12
C GLY A 218 -19.83 17.61 31.08
N LYS A 219 -20.39 17.84 32.28
CA LYS A 219 -19.75 18.67 33.31
C LYS A 219 -18.36 18.10 33.62
N LYS A 220 -17.34 18.96 33.65
CA LYS A 220 -16.01 18.61 34.15
C LYS A 220 -16.11 18.18 35.62
N VAL A 221 -15.49 17.07 35.96
CA VAL A 221 -15.48 16.47 37.29
C VAL A 221 -14.03 16.21 37.69
N GLY A 222 -13.60 16.81 38.80
CA GLY A 222 -12.37 16.43 39.50
C GLY A 222 -12.62 15.33 40.53
N ILE A 223 -11.55 14.79 41.12
CA ILE A 223 -11.65 13.74 42.15
C ILE A 223 -12.38 14.22 43.42
N ASP A 224 -12.27 15.50 43.76
CA ASP A 224 -13.01 16.15 44.85
C ASP A 224 -14.51 16.25 44.53
N ASP A 225 -14.85 16.70 43.33
CA ASP A 225 -16.25 16.72 42.84
C ASP A 225 -16.85 15.31 42.83
N PHE A 226 -16.07 14.30 42.44
CA PHE A 226 -16.50 12.90 42.38
C PHE A 226 -16.79 12.37 43.79
N LEU A 227 -15.86 12.53 44.73
CA LEU A 227 -16.00 12.09 46.13
C LEU A 227 -17.04 12.90 46.93
N LEU A 228 -17.48 14.05 46.43
CA LEU A 228 -18.63 14.77 46.97
C LEU A 228 -19.97 14.17 46.52
N ALA A 229 -20.01 13.58 45.33
CA ALA A 229 -21.24 13.07 44.71
C ALA A 229 -21.40 11.54 44.82
N HIS A 230 -20.30 10.82 45.03
CA HIS A 230 -20.22 9.36 45.01
C HIS A 230 -19.53 8.82 46.26
N PRO A 231 -19.88 7.60 46.71
CA PRO A 231 -19.17 6.91 47.78
C PRO A 231 -17.74 6.53 47.33
N VAL A 232 -16.82 6.41 48.28
CA VAL A 232 -15.39 6.18 48.01
C VAL A 232 -15.14 4.88 47.26
N GLU A 233 -15.94 3.84 47.51
CA GLU A 233 -15.84 2.52 46.90
C GLU A 233 -16.03 2.56 45.38
N GLU A 234 -16.80 3.53 44.85
CA GLU A 234 -16.94 3.73 43.41
C GLU A 234 -15.64 4.25 42.78
N LEU A 235 -14.92 5.13 43.49
CA LEU A 235 -13.62 5.62 43.02
C LEU A 235 -12.56 4.51 43.09
N GLU A 236 -12.57 3.69 44.15
CA GLU A 236 -11.69 2.53 44.26
C GLU A 236 -11.92 1.52 43.12
N ALA A 237 -13.17 1.27 42.75
CA ALA A 237 -13.50 0.43 41.60
C ALA A 237 -12.96 1.00 40.28
N LEU A 238 -13.06 2.32 40.07
CA LEU A 238 -12.49 2.98 38.90
C LEU A 238 -10.96 2.93 38.87
N ILE A 239 -10.31 3.05 40.03
CA ILE A 239 -8.85 2.91 40.18
C ILE A 239 -8.43 1.46 39.85
N ALA A 240 -9.17 0.47 40.33
CA ALA A 240 -8.89 -0.93 40.07
C ALA A 240 -9.03 -1.31 38.58
N ASP A 241 -10.01 -0.74 37.87
CA ASP A 241 -10.25 -0.95 36.43
C ASP A 241 -9.34 -0.10 35.51
N ALA A 242 -8.55 0.81 36.10
CA ALA A 242 -7.68 1.69 35.32
C ALA A 242 -6.64 0.91 34.49
N GLY A 243 -6.49 1.29 33.22
CA GLY A 243 -5.57 0.65 32.29
C GLY A 243 -4.16 1.25 32.30
N PRO A 244 -3.20 0.61 31.61
CA PRO A 244 -1.87 1.18 31.39
C PRO A 244 -1.95 2.49 30.58
N PRO A 245 -0.95 3.39 30.68
CA PRO A 245 -0.92 4.62 29.89
C PRO A 245 -0.93 4.32 28.38
N GLU A 246 -1.86 4.95 27.65
CA GLU A 246 -1.90 4.91 26.18
C GLU A 246 -0.66 5.61 25.58
N SER A 247 -0.11 5.11 24.47
CA SER A 247 1.02 5.76 23.80
C SER A 247 0.61 7.09 23.15
N ILE A 248 1.55 8.03 23.02
CA ILE A 248 1.31 9.34 22.35
C ILE A 248 0.85 9.15 20.90
N GLU A 249 1.29 8.08 20.23
CA GLU A 249 0.90 7.76 18.85
C GLU A 249 -0.55 7.28 18.75
N ASP A 250 -1.04 6.56 19.77
CA ASP A 250 -2.41 6.03 19.81
C ASP A 250 -3.45 7.10 20.20
N ALA A 251 -3.01 8.14 20.91
CA ALA A 251 -3.82 9.23 21.42
C ALA A 251 -4.33 10.17 20.30
N GLY A 252 -5.28 9.68 19.49
CA GLY A 252 -5.91 10.42 18.39
C GLY A 252 -6.53 9.51 17.32
N ARG A 253 -6.16 8.23 17.30
CA ARG A 253 -6.66 7.23 16.35
C ARG A 253 -7.96 6.59 16.86
N ARG A 254 -8.95 6.41 15.97
CA ARG A 254 -10.20 5.71 16.31
C ARG A 254 -9.93 4.21 16.46
N LYS A 255 -10.71 3.51 17.30
CA LYS A 255 -10.69 2.04 17.34
C LYS A 255 -11.27 1.50 16.04
N ALA A 256 -10.52 0.65 15.33
CA ALA A 256 -10.96 0.12 14.05
C ALA A 256 -12.31 -0.62 14.15
N GLY A 257 -12.54 -1.34 15.26
CA GLY A 257 -13.80 -2.07 15.49
C GLY A 257 -15.04 -1.20 15.72
N LEU A 258 -14.89 0.13 15.85
CA LEU A 258 -15.99 1.10 15.98
C LEU A 258 -16.19 1.92 14.70
N VAL A 259 -15.42 1.65 13.66
CA VAL A 259 -15.49 2.33 12.35
C VAL A 259 -16.22 1.42 11.38
N ASP A 260 -17.03 2.00 10.50
CA ASP A 260 -17.75 1.25 9.48
C ASP A 260 -16.76 0.49 8.58
N PRO A 261 -16.97 -0.82 8.32
CA PRO A 261 -16.14 -1.58 7.38
C PRO A 261 -15.98 -0.93 6.00
N GLU A 262 -16.98 -0.22 5.50
CA GLU A 262 -16.93 0.52 4.23
C GLU A 262 -15.91 1.67 4.29
N GLU A 263 -15.90 2.42 5.40
CA GLU A 263 -14.94 3.51 5.61
C GLU A 263 -13.51 2.96 5.69
N LEU A 264 -13.31 1.83 6.40
CA LEU A 264 -12.02 1.15 6.44
C LEU A 264 -11.59 0.62 5.06
N GLY A 265 -12.55 0.09 4.28
CA GLY A 265 -12.33 -0.33 2.89
C GLY A 265 -11.88 0.82 1.99
N SER A 266 -12.52 1.98 2.14
CA SER A 266 -12.14 3.21 1.44
C SER A 266 -10.70 3.64 1.76
N VAL A 267 -10.28 3.59 3.02
CA VAL A 267 -8.88 3.88 3.40
C VAL A 267 -7.90 2.92 2.71
N ILE A 268 -8.24 1.63 2.60
CA ILE A 268 -7.41 0.62 1.90
C ILE A 268 -7.25 1.00 0.42
N LEU A 269 -8.30 1.41 -0.27
CA LEU A 269 -8.25 1.75 -1.68
C LEU A 269 -7.55 3.09 -1.93
N VAL A 270 -7.87 4.12 -1.15
CA VAL A 270 -7.30 5.46 -1.27
C VAL A 270 -5.78 5.42 -1.07
N SER A 271 -5.27 4.63 -0.11
CA SER A 271 -3.83 4.51 0.13
C SER A 271 -3.06 3.85 -1.03
N ARG A 272 -3.78 3.24 -1.98
CA ARG A 272 -3.22 2.53 -3.14
C ARG A 272 -3.52 3.27 -4.45
N ALA A 273 -4.25 4.37 -4.39
CA ALA A 273 -4.48 5.23 -5.54
C ALA A 273 -3.19 6.01 -5.88
N VAL A 274 -2.98 6.27 -7.17
CA VAL A 274 -1.91 7.15 -7.65
C VAL A 274 -2.56 8.37 -8.27
N ASP A 275 -2.30 9.55 -7.70
CA ASP A 275 -2.88 10.82 -8.15
C ASP A 275 -4.42 10.78 -8.29
N GLY A 276 -5.08 10.10 -7.35
CA GLY A 276 -6.54 9.93 -7.34
C GLY A 276 -7.08 8.84 -8.29
N VAL A 277 -6.22 8.16 -9.04
CA VAL A 277 -6.60 7.03 -9.90
C VAL A 277 -6.55 5.73 -9.11
N PRO A 278 -7.61 4.91 -9.09
CA PRO A 278 -7.64 3.63 -8.41
C PRO A 278 -6.49 2.70 -8.86
N GLY A 279 -5.70 2.23 -7.90
CA GLY A 279 -4.60 1.30 -8.11
C GLY A 279 -4.92 -0.15 -7.75
N VAL A 280 -6.18 -0.48 -7.46
CA VAL A 280 -6.65 -1.84 -7.19
C VAL A 280 -7.90 -2.11 -8.01
N TRP A 281 -7.94 -3.28 -8.63
CA TRP A 281 -9.12 -3.79 -9.33
C TRP A 281 -9.36 -5.25 -9.02
N VAL A 282 -10.62 -5.69 -9.06
CA VAL A 282 -11.03 -7.07 -8.84
C VAL A 282 -11.80 -7.56 -10.06
N ARG A 283 -11.38 -8.68 -10.64
CA ARG A 283 -12.09 -9.35 -11.75
C ARG A 283 -12.00 -10.86 -11.56
N ASP A 284 -13.13 -11.54 -11.71
CA ASP A 284 -13.25 -13.01 -11.56
C ASP A 284 -12.66 -13.55 -10.24
N GLY A 285 -12.81 -12.77 -9.16
CA GLY A 285 -12.27 -13.08 -7.84
C GLY A 285 -10.77 -12.83 -7.67
N GLU A 286 -10.05 -12.51 -8.74
CA GLU A 286 -8.63 -12.17 -8.73
C GLU A 286 -8.44 -10.67 -8.43
N ILE A 287 -7.43 -10.35 -7.61
CA ILE A 287 -7.10 -8.97 -7.21
C ILE A 287 -5.89 -8.53 -8.01
N TYR A 288 -6.00 -7.40 -8.69
CA TYR A 288 -4.96 -6.76 -9.46
C TYR A 288 -4.54 -5.47 -8.75
N GLN A 289 -3.26 -5.35 -8.40
CA GLN A 289 -2.73 -4.15 -7.75
C GLN A 289 -1.64 -3.50 -8.59
N TRP A 290 -1.69 -2.18 -8.72
CA TRP A 290 -0.69 -1.38 -9.39
C TRP A 290 0.65 -1.40 -8.63
N ASP A 291 1.75 -1.72 -9.33
CA ASP A 291 3.11 -1.82 -8.78
C ASP A 291 4.03 -0.64 -9.15
N LYS A 292 3.44 0.43 -9.72
CA LYS A 292 4.04 1.62 -10.36
C LYS A 292 4.14 1.55 -11.88
N ASN A 293 4.28 0.38 -12.47
CA ASN A 293 4.44 0.21 -13.92
C ASN A 293 3.33 -0.63 -14.53
N ARG A 294 2.77 -1.58 -13.77
CA ARG A 294 1.74 -2.52 -14.22
C ARG A 294 0.85 -2.98 -13.07
N PHE A 295 -0.24 -3.64 -13.43
CA PHE A 295 -1.06 -4.39 -12.50
C PHE A 295 -0.50 -5.81 -12.34
N VAL A 296 -0.28 -6.22 -11.09
CA VAL A 296 0.16 -7.58 -10.73
C VAL A 296 -0.92 -8.28 -9.93
N ASP A 297 -0.98 -9.61 -10.07
CA ASP A 297 -1.91 -10.44 -9.31
C ASP A 297 -1.46 -10.48 -7.84
N VAL A 298 -2.40 -10.22 -6.93
CA VAL A 298 -2.18 -10.28 -5.48
C VAL A 298 -3.12 -11.31 -4.88
N SER A 299 -2.58 -12.23 -4.09
CA SER A 299 -3.42 -13.22 -3.38
C SER A 299 -4.30 -12.55 -2.33
N ASP A 300 -5.45 -13.15 -2.01
CA ASP A 300 -6.34 -12.64 -0.95
C ASP A 300 -5.63 -12.48 0.40
N ASP A 301 -4.73 -13.41 0.75
CA ASP A 301 -3.98 -13.35 2.01
C ASP A 301 -2.95 -12.23 2.03
N GLU A 302 -2.23 -12.04 0.92
CA GLU A 302 -1.30 -10.92 0.77
C GLU A 302 -2.04 -9.57 0.79
N PHE A 303 -3.19 -9.48 0.12
CA PHE A 303 -4.01 -8.27 0.12
C PHE A 303 -4.53 -7.93 1.52
N LYS A 304 -4.97 -8.93 2.29
CA LYS A 304 -5.35 -8.78 3.71
C LYS A 304 -4.17 -8.30 4.55
N LEU A 305 -3.00 -8.92 4.42
CA LEU A 305 -1.81 -8.54 5.18
C LEU A 305 -1.39 -7.10 4.89
N ARG A 306 -1.35 -6.71 3.60
CA ARG A 306 -1.08 -5.33 3.19
C ARG A 306 -2.12 -4.34 3.74
N SER A 307 -3.38 -4.76 3.84
CA SER A 307 -4.47 -3.96 4.41
C SER A 307 -4.30 -3.71 5.91
N VAL A 308 -3.80 -4.70 6.68
CA VAL A 308 -3.42 -4.48 8.09
C VAL A 308 -2.38 -3.37 8.21
N THR A 309 -1.31 -3.42 7.41
CA THR A 309 -0.25 -2.42 7.41
C THR A 309 -0.76 -1.04 6.99
N THR A 310 -1.75 -0.98 6.11
CA THR A 310 -2.40 0.27 5.69
C THR A 310 -3.22 0.89 6.81
N LEU A 311 -3.93 0.10 7.61
CA LEU A 311 -4.87 0.61 8.62
C LEU A 311 -4.20 1.01 9.94
N LYS A 312 -3.11 0.32 10.34
CA LYS A 312 -2.42 0.57 11.62
C LYS A 312 -1.98 2.04 11.84
N PRO A 313 -1.51 2.79 10.83
CA PRO A 313 -1.21 4.22 10.99
C PRO A 313 -2.43 5.09 11.31
N HIS A 314 -3.64 4.65 11.00
CA HIS A 314 -4.86 5.45 11.14
C HIS A 314 -5.76 5.00 12.29
N PHE A 315 -5.64 3.73 12.72
CA PHE A 315 -6.54 3.11 13.68
C PHE A 315 -5.79 2.26 14.71
N VAL A 316 -6.34 2.21 15.92
CA VAL A 316 -5.90 1.27 16.98
C VAL A 316 -6.77 0.01 16.97
N GLU A 317 -6.26 -1.08 17.56
CA GLU A 317 -6.95 -2.37 17.64
C GLU A 317 -7.39 -2.95 16.28
N VAL A 318 -6.53 -2.92 15.26
CA VAL A 318 -6.78 -3.52 13.94
C VAL A 318 -6.74 -5.06 14.05
N ARG A 319 -7.88 -5.67 14.38
CA ARG A 319 -8.05 -7.13 14.56
C ARG A 319 -8.42 -7.84 13.25
N PRO A 320 -8.13 -9.15 13.08
CA PRO A 320 -8.40 -9.87 11.84
C PRO A 320 -9.85 -9.80 11.33
N LYS A 321 -10.84 -9.89 12.24
CA LYS A 321 -12.27 -9.80 11.87
C LYS A 321 -12.63 -8.45 11.23
N VAL A 322 -12.06 -7.36 11.76
CA VAL A 322 -12.28 -6.00 11.24
C VAL A 322 -11.68 -5.86 9.85
N VAL A 323 -10.45 -6.39 9.67
CA VAL A 323 -9.75 -6.37 8.39
C VAL A 323 -10.49 -7.17 7.33
N SER A 324 -11.02 -8.34 7.67
CA SER A 324 -11.82 -9.15 6.74
C SER A 324 -13.05 -8.40 6.23
N GLY A 325 -13.75 -7.68 7.12
CA GLY A 325 -14.88 -6.81 6.72
C GLY A 325 -14.43 -5.68 5.80
N ALA A 326 -13.37 -4.96 6.18
CA ALA A 326 -12.83 -3.86 5.37
C ALA A 326 -12.36 -4.31 3.98
N VAL A 327 -11.69 -5.46 3.89
CA VAL A 327 -11.23 -6.05 2.62
C VAL A 327 -12.41 -6.45 1.74
N MET A 328 -13.50 -6.98 2.32
CA MET A 328 -14.70 -7.34 1.56
C MET A 328 -15.30 -6.11 0.87
N HIS A 329 -15.46 -5.00 1.60
CA HIS A 329 -15.97 -3.74 1.03
C HIS A 329 -14.99 -3.16 0.00
N ALA A 330 -13.68 -3.13 0.30
CA ALA A 330 -12.68 -2.68 -0.65
C ALA A 330 -12.70 -3.48 -1.97
N LYS A 331 -12.90 -4.81 -1.92
CA LYS A 331 -13.02 -5.64 -3.13
C LYS A 331 -14.30 -5.34 -3.91
N ALA A 332 -15.41 -5.04 -3.23
CA ALA A 332 -16.67 -4.69 -3.88
C ALA A 332 -16.56 -3.34 -4.62
N ASP A 333 -15.93 -2.34 -4.01
CA ASP A 333 -15.74 -1.00 -4.59
C ASP A 333 -14.69 -1.00 -5.71
N ALA A 334 -13.76 -1.96 -5.68
CA ALA A 334 -12.72 -2.14 -6.68
C ALA A 334 -13.14 -3.09 -7.83
N LEU A 335 -14.42 -3.44 -7.98
CA LEU A 335 -14.85 -4.29 -9.09
C LEU A 335 -14.54 -3.65 -10.44
N MET A 336 -13.81 -4.38 -11.28
CA MET A 336 -13.47 -3.92 -12.63
C MET A 336 -14.74 -3.84 -13.50
N PRO A 337 -14.90 -2.77 -14.30
CA PRO A 337 -16.01 -2.69 -15.24
C PRO A 337 -16.03 -3.89 -16.21
N ARG A 338 -17.23 -4.38 -16.53
CA ARG A 338 -17.38 -5.49 -17.47
C ARG A 338 -16.83 -5.12 -18.84
N GLY A 339 -16.14 -6.06 -19.47
CA GLY A 339 -15.57 -5.89 -20.82
C GLY A 339 -14.18 -5.26 -20.85
N VAL A 340 -13.66 -4.75 -19.72
CA VAL A 340 -12.27 -4.26 -19.63
C VAL A 340 -11.30 -5.45 -19.71
N GLY A 341 -10.53 -5.46 -20.80
CA GLY A 341 -9.48 -6.42 -21.09
C GLY A 341 -8.08 -5.85 -20.88
N GLU A 342 -7.08 -6.71 -21.10
CA GLU A 342 -5.67 -6.30 -21.14
C GLU A 342 -5.48 -5.22 -22.21
N GLY A 343 -5.06 -4.03 -21.78
CA GLY A 343 -4.78 -2.88 -22.63
C GLY A 343 -5.79 -1.76 -22.60
N ASP A 344 -6.97 -1.99 -22.03
CA ASP A 344 -8.04 -1.01 -22.06
C ASP A 344 -7.82 0.13 -21.06
N TRP A 345 -8.36 1.31 -21.40
CA TRP A 345 -8.40 2.47 -20.51
C TRP A 345 -9.58 2.32 -19.55
N ILE A 346 -9.29 2.10 -18.26
CA ILE A 346 -10.28 1.85 -17.21
C ILE A 346 -10.83 3.17 -16.65
N VAL A 347 -10.01 4.23 -16.61
CA VAL A 347 -10.35 5.51 -15.96
C VAL A 347 -9.96 6.71 -16.82
N GLY A 348 -10.92 7.63 -17.01
CA GLY A 348 -10.70 8.92 -17.65
C GLY A 348 -10.46 8.89 -19.17
N GLY A 349 -10.54 7.72 -19.80
CA GLY A 349 -10.27 7.54 -21.23
C GLY A 349 -8.79 7.69 -21.62
N PRO A 350 -8.46 7.42 -22.89
CA PRO A 350 -7.12 7.61 -23.44
C PRO A 350 -6.69 9.08 -23.50
N PRO A 351 -5.39 9.37 -23.60
CA PRO A 351 -4.88 10.66 -24.06
C PRO A 351 -5.44 11.02 -25.45
N ASP A 352 -5.43 12.32 -25.77
CA ASP A 352 -5.89 12.81 -27.07
C ASP A 352 -5.10 12.16 -28.22
N GLY A 353 -5.82 11.56 -29.16
CA GLY A 353 -5.25 10.84 -30.30
C GLY A 353 -4.80 9.41 -30.04
N TRP A 354 -5.00 8.86 -28.83
CA TRP A 354 -4.67 7.47 -28.45
C TRP A 354 -5.93 6.60 -28.37
N ALA A 355 -6.86 6.79 -29.30
CA ALA A 355 -8.22 6.25 -29.21
C ALA A 355 -8.27 4.72 -29.26
N ASP A 356 -7.38 4.08 -30.02
CA ASP A 356 -7.31 2.62 -30.11
C ASP A 356 -6.34 2.05 -29.05
N PRO A 357 -6.83 1.32 -28.03
CA PRO A 357 -5.97 0.70 -27.02
C PRO A 357 -4.99 -0.31 -27.60
N ALA A 358 -5.27 -0.85 -28.80
CA ALA A 358 -4.44 -1.84 -29.46
C ALA A 358 -3.13 -1.27 -30.04
N GLU A 359 -3.05 0.05 -30.16
CA GLU A 359 -1.94 0.81 -30.73
C GLU A 359 -0.92 1.27 -29.68
N VAL A 360 -1.01 0.73 -28.46
CA VAL A 360 -0.14 1.10 -27.33
C VAL A 360 0.72 -0.09 -26.89
N PHE A 361 2.05 0.12 -26.89
CA PHE A 361 3.05 -0.83 -26.44
C PHE A 361 3.64 -0.41 -25.08
N PRO A 362 3.62 -1.28 -24.05
CA PRO A 362 4.19 -0.95 -22.75
C PRO A 362 5.71 -1.18 -22.73
N ALA A 363 6.50 -0.14 -23.05
CA ALA A 363 7.96 -0.15 -22.97
C ALA A 363 8.46 0.01 -21.52
N ALA A 364 9.73 -0.29 -21.24
CA ALA A 364 10.25 -0.25 -19.87
C ALA A 364 10.07 1.12 -19.19
N ASN A 365 10.19 2.20 -19.95
CA ASN A 365 10.12 3.58 -19.50
C ASN A 365 8.78 4.27 -19.77
N GLY A 366 7.74 3.55 -20.20
CA GLY A 366 6.40 4.13 -20.36
C GLY A 366 5.52 3.43 -21.38
N LEU A 367 4.35 4.00 -21.62
CA LEU A 367 3.42 3.55 -22.65
C LEU A 367 3.77 4.27 -23.95
N LEU A 368 4.02 3.51 -25.01
CA LEU A 368 4.42 3.99 -26.33
C LEU A 368 3.27 3.85 -27.33
N HIS A 369 2.82 4.95 -27.91
CA HIS A 369 1.83 4.96 -28.98
C HIS A 369 2.47 4.76 -30.34
N LEU A 370 2.17 3.63 -30.96
CA LEU A 370 2.82 3.17 -32.19
C LEU A 370 2.57 4.10 -33.40
N PRO A 371 1.35 4.63 -33.65
CA PRO A 371 1.11 5.52 -34.79
C PRO A 371 1.85 6.87 -34.67
N PHE A 372 1.97 7.41 -33.46
CA PHE A 372 2.60 8.72 -33.28
C PHE A 372 4.11 8.68 -33.57
N PHE A 373 4.74 7.51 -33.42
CA PHE A 373 6.11 7.28 -33.89
C PHE A 373 6.28 7.63 -35.38
N ALA A 374 5.29 7.31 -36.24
CA ALA A 374 5.32 7.62 -37.66
C ALA A 374 5.42 9.12 -37.94
N THR A 375 4.68 9.90 -37.14
CA THR A 375 4.56 11.36 -37.29
C THR A 375 5.66 12.13 -36.54
N ARG A 376 6.52 11.43 -35.79
CA ARG A 376 7.47 12.02 -34.82
C ARG A 376 6.81 12.93 -33.78
N ALA A 377 5.52 12.76 -33.55
CA ALA A 377 4.82 13.38 -32.43
C ALA A 377 5.28 12.75 -31.10
N PRO A 378 5.14 13.45 -29.96
CA PRO A 378 5.37 12.86 -28.64
C PRO A 378 4.52 11.59 -28.46
N CYS A 379 5.19 10.43 -28.44
CA CYS A 379 4.54 9.12 -28.46
C CYS A 379 4.73 8.32 -27.18
N LEU A 380 5.44 8.86 -26.18
CA LEU A 380 5.70 8.20 -24.90
C LEU A 380 5.03 8.97 -23.77
N ILE A 381 4.31 8.26 -22.91
CA ILE A 381 3.82 8.78 -21.63
C ILE A 381 4.28 7.86 -20.50
N ASP A 382 4.28 8.39 -19.27
CA ASP A 382 4.56 7.58 -18.09
C ASP A 382 3.54 6.45 -17.94
N HIS A 383 3.98 5.36 -17.30
CA HIS A 383 3.06 4.29 -16.91
C HIS A 383 1.95 4.86 -16.02
N THR A 384 0.71 4.43 -16.27
CA THR A 384 -0.44 4.97 -15.55
C THR A 384 -1.44 3.87 -15.19
N PRO A 385 -1.97 3.87 -13.95
CA PRO A 385 -3.03 2.94 -13.55
C PRO A 385 -4.37 3.20 -14.26
N ARG A 386 -4.48 4.27 -15.05
CA ARG A 386 -5.65 4.55 -15.91
C ARG A 386 -5.84 3.49 -16.98
N ARG A 387 -4.80 2.73 -17.33
CA ARG A 387 -4.82 1.68 -18.35
C ARG A 387 -4.54 0.33 -17.71
N PHE A 388 -5.37 -0.68 -18.00
CA PHE A 388 -5.16 -2.03 -17.50
C PHE A 388 -4.00 -2.70 -18.23
N THR A 389 -2.80 -2.60 -17.67
CA THR A 389 -1.57 -3.16 -18.26
C THR A 389 -0.97 -4.15 -17.28
N ARG A 390 -0.88 -5.43 -17.63
CA ARG A 390 -0.31 -6.47 -16.75
C ARG A 390 1.12 -6.89 -17.09
N TRP A 391 1.67 -6.34 -18.16
CA TRP A 391 3.04 -6.63 -18.57
C TRP A 391 3.72 -5.40 -19.15
N VAL A 392 5.03 -5.37 -19.01
CA VAL A 392 5.89 -4.31 -19.51
C VAL A 392 7.10 -4.96 -20.15
N SER A 393 7.46 -4.50 -21.35
CA SER A 393 8.69 -4.88 -22.01
C SER A 393 9.90 -4.45 -21.17
N PRO A 394 10.95 -5.27 -21.06
CA PRO A 394 12.18 -4.87 -20.37
C PRO A 394 13.01 -3.86 -21.18
N VAL A 395 12.60 -3.52 -22.40
CA VAL A 395 13.34 -2.64 -23.31
C VAL A 395 12.77 -1.22 -23.23
N PRO A 396 13.57 -0.20 -22.91
CA PRO A 396 13.13 1.18 -22.96
C PRO A 396 13.03 1.66 -24.41
N TYR A 397 12.07 2.53 -24.67
CA TYR A 397 12.01 3.31 -25.89
C TYR A 397 12.98 4.50 -25.78
N ASP A 398 13.92 4.59 -26.72
CA ASP A 398 14.84 5.71 -26.85
C ASP A 398 14.86 6.18 -28.31
N PRO A 399 14.25 7.34 -28.65
CA PRO A 399 14.22 7.86 -30.01
C PRO A 399 15.62 8.26 -30.53
N THR A 400 16.59 8.42 -29.63
CA THR A 400 17.98 8.81 -29.94
C THR A 400 18.94 7.63 -29.97
N ALA A 401 18.45 6.41 -29.73
CA ALA A 401 19.28 5.21 -29.72
C ALA A 401 20.05 5.09 -31.06
N PRO A 402 21.38 4.87 -31.01
CA PRO A 402 22.19 4.76 -32.21
C PRO A 402 21.73 3.57 -33.04
N ARG A 403 21.92 3.65 -34.36
CA ARG A 403 21.56 2.57 -35.29
C ARG A 403 22.15 1.22 -34.80
N PRO A 404 21.37 0.11 -34.80
CA PRO A 404 21.83 -1.16 -34.24
C PRO A 404 22.74 -1.88 -35.25
N GLU A 405 23.99 -1.43 -35.37
CA GLU A 405 24.94 -1.88 -36.39
C GLU A 405 25.28 -3.38 -36.26
N THR A 406 25.35 -3.94 -35.05
CA THR A 406 25.59 -5.37 -34.86
C THR A 406 24.41 -6.20 -35.35
N TRP A 407 23.19 -5.78 -35.01
CA TRP A 407 21.97 -6.44 -35.49
C TRP A 407 21.82 -6.37 -37.00
N LEU A 408 22.03 -5.19 -37.59
CA LEU A 408 21.86 -5.01 -39.03
C LEU A 408 22.92 -5.78 -39.83
N ARG A 409 24.18 -5.78 -39.39
CA ARG A 409 25.24 -6.60 -40.00
C ARG A 409 24.94 -8.09 -39.88
N PHE A 410 24.45 -8.55 -38.73
CA PHE A 410 24.04 -9.94 -38.57
C PHE A 410 22.94 -10.32 -39.59
N LEU A 411 21.91 -9.48 -39.75
CA LEU A 411 20.83 -9.74 -40.70
C LEU A 411 21.26 -9.62 -42.17
N HIS A 412 21.86 -8.49 -42.55
CA HIS A 412 22.13 -8.14 -43.95
C HIS A 412 23.42 -8.77 -44.48
N ASP A 413 24.49 -8.80 -43.69
CA ASP A 413 25.80 -9.22 -44.21
C ASP A 413 26.04 -10.72 -43.97
N GLN A 414 25.55 -11.25 -42.84
CA GLN A 414 25.80 -12.65 -42.46
C GLN A 414 24.67 -13.59 -42.88
N LEU A 415 23.40 -13.24 -42.62
CA LEU A 415 22.27 -14.14 -42.90
C LEU A 415 21.69 -13.99 -44.32
N PHE A 416 21.52 -12.75 -44.78
CA PHE A 416 20.80 -12.45 -46.01
C PHE A 416 21.57 -11.49 -46.94
N PRO A 417 22.83 -11.79 -47.31
CA PRO A 417 23.61 -10.96 -48.21
C PRO A 417 22.88 -10.80 -49.55
N GLY A 418 22.61 -9.55 -49.94
CA GLY A 418 21.89 -9.21 -51.17
C GLY A 418 20.41 -9.60 -51.20
N ARG A 419 19.83 -10.08 -50.09
CA ARG A 419 18.42 -10.53 -50.00
C ARG A 419 17.64 -9.66 -49.00
N PRO A 420 17.07 -8.52 -49.41
CA PRO A 420 16.39 -7.60 -48.50
C PRO A 420 15.02 -8.09 -48.00
N GLU A 421 14.30 -8.93 -48.75
CA GLU A 421 12.93 -9.33 -48.43
C GLU A 421 12.81 -10.17 -47.14
N PRO A 422 13.68 -11.16 -46.86
CA PRO A 422 13.68 -11.85 -45.57
C PRO A 422 13.86 -10.89 -44.39
N VAL A 423 14.75 -9.90 -44.52
CA VAL A 423 14.98 -8.90 -43.47
C VAL A 423 13.76 -8.02 -43.28
N ARG A 424 13.09 -7.62 -44.37
CA ARG A 424 11.84 -6.86 -44.30
C ARG A 424 10.72 -7.67 -43.62
N LEU A 425 10.57 -8.95 -43.94
CA LEU A 425 9.61 -9.84 -43.28
C LEU A 425 9.88 -9.94 -41.78
N LEU A 426 11.14 -10.17 -41.37
CA LEU A 426 11.51 -10.22 -39.96
C LEU A 426 11.23 -8.88 -39.24
N ARG A 427 11.46 -7.74 -39.92
CA ARG A 427 11.18 -6.41 -39.39
C ARG A 427 9.68 -6.20 -39.19
N GLN A 428 8.86 -6.50 -40.21
CA GLN A 428 7.41 -6.41 -40.11
C GLN A 428 6.87 -7.34 -39.03
N PHE A 429 7.36 -8.57 -38.94
CA PHE A 429 6.96 -9.51 -37.89
C PHE A 429 7.30 -8.97 -36.50
N ALA A 430 8.50 -8.41 -36.31
CA ALA A 430 8.89 -7.76 -35.06
C ALA A 430 7.97 -6.57 -34.71
N GLY A 431 7.61 -5.74 -35.69
CA GLY A 431 6.63 -4.67 -35.51
C GLY A 431 5.24 -5.18 -35.13
N GLY A 432 4.82 -6.29 -35.75
CA GLY A 432 3.58 -6.99 -35.40
C GLY A 432 3.54 -7.52 -33.97
N LEU A 433 4.69 -7.78 -33.32
CA LEU A 433 4.75 -8.16 -31.90
C LEU A 433 4.46 -6.98 -30.96
N LEU A 434 4.63 -5.74 -31.41
CA LEU A 434 4.40 -4.54 -30.59
C LEU A 434 2.91 -4.21 -30.45
N MET A 435 2.10 -4.64 -31.42
CA MET A 435 0.65 -4.40 -31.43
C MET A 435 -0.06 -5.27 -30.39
N GLN A 436 -1.18 -4.81 -29.84
CA GLN A 436 -1.91 -5.68 -28.93
C GLN A 436 -2.63 -6.83 -29.64
N GLN A 437 -3.38 -6.56 -30.70
CA GLN A 437 -4.17 -7.59 -31.37
C GLN A 437 -3.39 -8.28 -32.48
N ALA A 438 -3.59 -9.58 -32.67
CA ALA A 438 -2.98 -10.32 -33.77
C ALA A 438 -3.83 -10.15 -35.05
N VAL A 439 -3.45 -9.21 -35.92
CA VAL A 439 -4.32 -8.74 -37.02
C VAL A 439 -4.16 -9.49 -38.35
N PHE A 440 -3.02 -10.16 -38.58
CA PHE A 440 -2.66 -10.61 -39.93
C PHE A 440 -2.89 -12.10 -40.21
N GLN A 441 -3.33 -12.85 -39.21
CA GLN A 441 -3.58 -14.30 -39.30
C GLN A 441 -2.44 -15.12 -39.93
N LYS A 442 -1.19 -14.81 -39.59
CA LYS A 442 0.00 -15.51 -40.09
C LYS A 442 0.90 -16.01 -38.96
N MET A 443 1.63 -17.08 -39.25
CA MET A 443 2.67 -17.69 -38.43
C MET A 443 4.01 -17.57 -39.17
N LEU A 444 5.07 -17.18 -38.46
CA LEU A 444 6.40 -17.10 -39.05
C LEU A 444 7.10 -18.46 -38.96
N MET A 445 7.57 -18.96 -40.09
CA MET A 445 8.38 -20.17 -40.18
C MET A 445 9.82 -19.84 -40.59
N MET A 446 10.78 -20.25 -39.77
CA MET A 446 12.21 -20.12 -40.01
C MET A 446 12.81 -21.50 -40.24
N ILE A 447 13.30 -21.77 -41.46
CA ILE A 447 13.81 -23.09 -41.87
C ILE A 447 15.26 -22.98 -42.33
N GLY A 448 16.10 -23.93 -41.92
CA GLY A 448 17.46 -24.08 -42.44
C GLY A 448 18.33 -24.87 -41.49
N PRO A 449 19.62 -25.09 -41.78
CA PRO A 449 20.47 -25.98 -40.98
C PRO A 449 20.59 -25.57 -39.51
N GLY A 450 21.03 -26.49 -38.65
CA GLY A 450 21.41 -26.17 -37.27
C GLY A 450 22.44 -25.04 -37.27
N ARG A 451 22.44 -24.20 -36.22
CA ARG A 451 23.38 -23.07 -36.06
C ARG A 451 23.34 -22.04 -37.20
N SER A 452 22.19 -21.83 -37.84
CA SER A 452 21.99 -20.84 -38.91
C SER A 452 21.53 -19.45 -38.45
N GLY A 453 21.60 -19.13 -37.15
CA GLY A 453 21.16 -17.83 -36.60
C GLY A 453 19.67 -17.72 -36.22
N LYS A 454 18.82 -18.72 -36.50
CA LYS A 454 17.39 -18.75 -36.10
C LYS A 454 17.16 -18.44 -34.62
N GLY A 455 17.95 -19.08 -33.75
CA GLY A 455 17.86 -18.91 -32.30
C GLY A 455 18.24 -17.50 -31.81
N THR A 456 19.05 -16.76 -32.58
CA THR A 456 19.37 -15.37 -32.28
C THR A 456 18.20 -14.45 -32.61
N ILE A 457 17.51 -14.67 -33.74
CA ILE A 457 16.29 -13.93 -34.09
C ILE A 457 15.18 -14.18 -33.08
N MET A 458 14.93 -15.45 -32.73
CA MET A 458 13.95 -15.77 -31.67
C MET A 458 14.30 -15.08 -30.36
N TRP A 459 15.58 -15.08 -29.97
CA TRP A 459 16.03 -14.41 -28.76
C TRP A 459 15.78 -12.89 -28.80
N VAL A 460 15.95 -12.24 -29.96
CA VAL A 460 15.61 -10.81 -30.11
C VAL A 460 14.11 -10.59 -29.91
N PHE A 461 13.25 -11.38 -30.55
CA PHE A 461 11.79 -11.27 -30.39
C PHE A 461 11.35 -11.47 -28.93
N GLU A 462 11.92 -12.48 -28.27
CA GLU A 462 11.68 -12.75 -26.86
C GLU A 462 12.21 -11.64 -25.95
N SER A 463 13.35 -11.02 -26.30
CA SER A 463 13.93 -9.92 -25.53
C SER A 463 13.13 -8.63 -25.63
N LEU A 464 12.50 -8.36 -26.79
CA LEU A 464 11.60 -7.21 -26.97
C LEU A 464 10.34 -7.33 -26.11
N LEU A 465 9.85 -8.53 -25.84
CA LEU A 465 8.62 -8.74 -25.06
C LEU A 465 8.89 -9.03 -23.59
N GLY A 466 10.03 -9.64 -23.28
CA GLY A 466 10.38 -10.12 -21.95
C GLY A 466 10.00 -11.58 -21.70
N PRO A 467 10.63 -12.22 -20.69
CA PRO A 467 10.50 -13.66 -20.44
C PRO A 467 9.08 -14.07 -20.02
N GLU A 468 8.30 -13.18 -19.43
CA GLU A 468 6.93 -13.46 -18.98
C GLU A 468 5.94 -13.59 -20.15
N MET A 469 6.24 -12.97 -21.30
CA MET A 469 5.32 -12.86 -22.44
C MET A 469 5.50 -13.94 -23.50
N ARG A 470 6.49 -14.83 -23.32
CA ARG A 470 6.72 -15.97 -24.20
C ARG A 470 6.18 -17.25 -23.59
N SER A 471 5.70 -18.14 -24.44
CA SER A 471 5.50 -19.55 -24.15
C SER A 471 6.39 -20.39 -25.05
N ALA A 472 7.00 -21.42 -24.47
CA ALA A 472 7.85 -22.38 -25.18
C ALA A 472 7.29 -23.81 -25.05
N VAL A 473 5.96 -23.93 -24.95
CA VAL A 473 5.28 -25.22 -24.83
C VAL A 473 5.55 -26.05 -26.10
N PRO A 474 6.07 -27.29 -25.97
CA PRO A 474 6.28 -28.17 -27.11
C PRO A 474 4.96 -28.44 -27.84
N LEU A 475 4.99 -28.50 -29.17
CA LEU A 475 3.78 -28.71 -29.98
C LEU A 475 2.96 -29.93 -29.57
N LYS A 476 3.60 -31.04 -29.21
CA LYS A 476 2.92 -32.26 -28.74
C LYS A 476 2.04 -32.06 -27.49
N LYS A 477 2.25 -30.97 -26.75
CA LYS A 477 1.45 -30.59 -25.58
C LYS A 477 0.38 -29.55 -25.92
N LEU A 478 0.49 -28.87 -27.07
CA LEU A 478 -0.56 -27.98 -27.57
C LEU A 478 -1.77 -28.85 -27.91
N GLY A 479 -2.89 -28.63 -27.21
CA GLY A 479 -4.11 -29.47 -27.30
C GLY A 479 -4.33 -30.43 -26.12
N GLY A 480 -3.42 -30.49 -25.14
CA GLY A 480 -3.68 -31.14 -23.86
C GLY A 480 -4.67 -30.36 -23.00
N GLN A 481 -5.39 -31.05 -22.11
CA GLN A 481 -6.50 -30.48 -21.33
C GLN A 481 -6.16 -29.18 -20.59
N PHE A 482 -4.96 -29.07 -19.97
CA PHE A 482 -4.56 -27.89 -19.19
C PHE A 482 -3.40 -27.08 -19.79
N ASP A 483 -2.76 -27.59 -20.85
CA ASP A 483 -1.48 -27.07 -21.33
C ASP A 483 -1.63 -25.77 -22.16
N GLY A 484 -2.85 -25.48 -22.63
CA GLY A 484 -3.15 -24.24 -23.36
C GLY A 484 -3.30 -23.02 -22.45
N ALA A 485 -3.64 -23.18 -21.17
CA ALA A 485 -3.97 -22.06 -20.29
C ALA A 485 -2.80 -21.07 -20.09
N ASP A 486 -1.55 -21.54 -20.23
CA ASP A 486 -0.36 -20.67 -20.22
C ASP A 486 -0.40 -19.62 -21.34
N LEU A 487 -1.11 -19.87 -22.45
CA LEU A 487 -1.15 -18.97 -23.61
C LEU A 487 -2.10 -17.78 -23.46
N LEU A 488 -3.01 -17.81 -22.48
CA LEU A 488 -4.06 -16.79 -22.30
C LEU A 488 -3.53 -15.36 -22.36
N ASP A 489 -2.37 -15.14 -21.77
CA ASP A 489 -1.78 -13.83 -21.56
C ASP A 489 -0.44 -13.63 -22.28
N LYS A 490 -0.07 -14.56 -23.16
CA LYS A 490 1.21 -14.51 -23.87
C LYS A 490 1.07 -13.73 -25.17
N ARG A 491 2.18 -13.15 -25.60
CA ARG A 491 2.29 -12.41 -26.88
C ARG A 491 3.01 -13.23 -27.94
N LEU A 492 3.84 -14.18 -27.53
CA LEU A 492 4.67 -14.99 -28.42
C LEU A 492 4.66 -16.46 -28.02
N LEU A 493 4.34 -17.33 -28.96
CA LEU A 493 4.56 -18.76 -28.88
C LEU A 493 5.76 -19.14 -29.75
N SER A 494 6.84 -19.54 -29.08
CA SER A 494 8.10 -19.97 -29.68
C SER A 494 8.13 -21.50 -29.78
N ILE A 495 8.15 -22.04 -31.00
CA ILE A 495 8.23 -23.48 -31.23
C ILE A 495 9.57 -23.82 -31.89
N GLY A 496 10.42 -24.53 -31.16
CA GLY A 496 11.66 -25.09 -31.70
C GLY A 496 11.47 -26.53 -32.18
N ASP A 497 11.95 -26.83 -33.39
CA ASP A 497 11.92 -28.12 -34.07
C ASP A 497 10.50 -28.74 -34.13
N LEU A 498 9.76 -28.39 -35.18
CA LEU A 498 8.35 -28.77 -35.32
C LEU A 498 8.21 -30.26 -35.67
N ARG A 499 8.02 -31.10 -34.65
CA ARG A 499 7.73 -32.54 -34.81
C ARG A 499 6.34 -32.88 -34.33
N LEU A 500 5.47 -33.28 -35.25
CA LEU A 500 4.15 -33.81 -34.91
C LEU A 500 4.24 -35.29 -34.51
N PRO A 501 3.35 -35.77 -33.62
CA PRO A 501 3.15 -37.20 -33.42
C PRO A 501 2.88 -37.92 -34.74
N THR A 502 3.39 -39.14 -34.87
CA THR A 502 3.19 -39.97 -36.06
C THR A 502 1.76 -40.50 -36.16
N ASP A 503 1.10 -40.70 -35.03
CA ASP A 503 -0.28 -41.16 -34.98
C ASP A 503 -1.26 -40.02 -35.31
N ARG A 504 -2.29 -40.36 -36.11
CA ARG A 504 -3.22 -39.36 -36.65
C ARG A 504 -4.05 -38.66 -35.56
N ARG A 505 -4.45 -39.37 -34.50
CA ARG A 505 -5.32 -38.82 -33.45
C ARG A 505 -4.58 -37.80 -32.58
N SER A 506 -3.33 -38.03 -32.24
CA SER A 506 -2.56 -37.14 -31.36
C SER A 506 -2.02 -35.89 -32.06
N ARG A 507 -2.08 -35.81 -33.39
CA ARG A 507 -1.62 -34.65 -34.16
C ARG A 507 -2.74 -33.68 -34.60
N GLU A 508 -4.01 -34.08 -34.52
CA GLU A 508 -5.15 -33.22 -34.91
C GLU A 508 -5.33 -32.03 -33.94
N ALA A 509 -5.31 -32.26 -32.63
CA ALA A 509 -5.50 -31.20 -31.64
C ALA A 509 -4.41 -30.08 -31.66
N PRO A 510 -3.10 -30.39 -31.77
CA PRO A 510 -2.09 -29.34 -31.93
C PRO A 510 -2.28 -28.49 -33.20
N ILE A 511 -2.72 -29.10 -34.30
CA ILE A 511 -2.96 -28.41 -35.58
C ILE A 511 -4.16 -27.48 -35.46
N GLU A 512 -5.26 -27.95 -34.88
CA GLU A 512 -6.45 -27.14 -34.61
C GLU A 512 -6.10 -25.94 -33.71
N MET A 513 -5.31 -26.17 -32.66
CA MET A 513 -4.85 -25.10 -31.78
C MET A 513 -4.03 -24.03 -32.53
N LEU A 514 -3.10 -24.43 -33.41
CA LEU A 514 -2.35 -23.49 -34.25
C LEU A 514 -3.27 -22.69 -35.19
N LEU A 515 -4.27 -23.35 -35.78
CA LEU A 515 -5.26 -22.70 -36.65
C LEU A 515 -6.11 -21.68 -35.89
N SER A 516 -6.61 -22.04 -34.71
CA SER A 516 -7.43 -21.16 -33.86
C SER A 516 -6.63 -19.97 -33.35
N LEU A 517 -5.40 -20.21 -32.85
CA LEU A 517 -4.50 -19.14 -32.40
C LEU A 517 -4.13 -18.19 -33.54
N SER A 518 -3.71 -18.74 -34.69
CA SER A 518 -3.39 -17.91 -35.86
C SER A 518 -4.64 -17.27 -36.47
N GLY A 519 -5.84 -17.79 -36.26
CA GLY A 519 -7.09 -17.21 -36.76
C GLY A 519 -7.61 -16.06 -35.90
N GLY A 520 -7.21 -16.00 -34.63
CA GLY A 520 -7.82 -15.12 -33.64
C GLY A 520 -9.19 -15.64 -33.16
N ASP A 521 -9.42 -16.94 -33.28
CA ASP A 521 -10.68 -17.58 -32.88
C ASP A 521 -10.77 -17.67 -31.34
N PRO A 522 -11.98 -17.63 -30.75
CA PRO A 522 -12.15 -17.86 -29.33
C PRO A 522 -11.77 -19.30 -28.97
N ILE A 523 -10.89 -19.47 -27.98
CA ILE A 523 -10.44 -20.77 -27.48
C ILE A 523 -10.85 -20.88 -26.01
N THR A 524 -11.40 -22.03 -25.63
CA THR A 524 -11.72 -22.35 -24.24
C THR A 524 -10.54 -23.08 -23.59
N PHE A 525 -10.08 -22.56 -22.46
CA PHE A 525 -8.94 -23.08 -21.71
C PHE A 525 -9.41 -23.62 -20.36
N ASP A 526 -9.18 -24.91 -20.11
CA ASP A 526 -9.37 -25.46 -18.77
C ASP A 526 -8.24 -24.99 -17.86
N ARG A 527 -8.60 -24.42 -16.72
CA ARG A 527 -7.65 -23.93 -15.71
C ARG A 527 -7.67 -24.88 -14.51
N LYS A 528 -6.50 -25.29 -14.03
CA LYS A 528 -6.41 -26.21 -12.89
C LYS A 528 -7.05 -25.57 -11.64
N TYR A 529 -8.06 -26.23 -11.07
CA TYR A 529 -8.84 -25.77 -9.90
C TYR A 529 -9.57 -24.43 -10.08
N LYS A 530 -9.82 -24.01 -11.32
CA LYS A 530 -10.49 -22.75 -11.66
C LYS A 530 -11.52 -23.02 -12.77
N GLU A 531 -12.51 -22.15 -12.91
CA GLU A 531 -13.47 -22.27 -14.01
C GLU A 531 -12.76 -22.12 -15.37
N PRO A 532 -13.21 -22.85 -16.41
CA PRO A 532 -12.71 -22.66 -17.76
C PRO A 532 -12.96 -21.23 -18.24
N VAL A 533 -12.05 -20.70 -19.05
CA VAL A 533 -12.17 -19.35 -19.62
C VAL A 533 -12.10 -19.41 -21.14
N THR A 534 -13.01 -18.71 -21.80
CA THR A 534 -12.99 -18.55 -23.26
C THR A 534 -12.40 -17.18 -23.59
N ALA A 535 -11.31 -17.17 -24.38
CA ALA A 535 -10.59 -15.94 -24.73
C ALA A 535 -10.07 -15.99 -26.18
N ARG A 536 -9.66 -14.83 -26.71
CA ARG A 536 -8.91 -14.72 -27.97
C ARG A 536 -7.47 -14.30 -27.66
N PRO A 537 -6.54 -15.25 -27.46
CA PRO A 537 -5.19 -14.91 -27.08
C PRO A 537 -4.49 -14.06 -28.16
N PRO A 538 -3.79 -12.98 -27.80
CA PRO A 538 -3.07 -12.12 -28.75
C PRO A 538 -1.73 -12.72 -29.20
N VAL A 539 -1.63 -14.05 -29.26
CA VAL A 539 -0.37 -14.78 -29.44
C VAL A 539 0.06 -14.73 -30.91
N ARG A 540 1.31 -14.34 -31.18
CA ARG A 540 1.98 -14.57 -32.46
C ARG A 540 2.81 -15.84 -32.38
N ILE A 541 2.88 -16.59 -33.48
CA ILE A 541 3.54 -17.89 -33.51
C ILE A 541 4.81 -17.79 -34.35
N VAL A 542 5.93 -18.23 -33.78
CA VAL A 542 7.22 -18.38 -34.47
C VAL A 542 7.66 -19.83 -34.37
N ILE A 543 7.93 -20.43 -35.52
CA ILE A 543 8.39 -21.80 -35.64
C ILE A 543 9.81 -21.77 -36.22
N ALA A 544 10.78 -22.32 -35.50
CA ALA A 544 12.13 -22.53 -35.99
C ALA A 544 12.40 -24.02 -36.17
N SER A 545 12.63 -24.45 -37.40
CA SER A 545 12.87 -25.86 -37.74
C SER A 545 14.14 -26.03 -38.56
N ASN A 546 14.74 -27.21 -38.49
CA ASN A 546 15.88 -27.54 -39.35
C ASN A 546 15.42 -28.00 -40.73
N GLU A 547 14.34 -28.77 -40.77
CA GLU A 547 13.71 -29.30 -41.97
C GLU A 547 12.27 -28.81 -42.05
N LEU A 548 11.71 -28.86 -43.26
CA LEU A 548 10.31 -28.59 -43.49
C LEU A 548 9.44 -29.64 -42.79
N PRO A 549 8.54 -29.24 -41.87
CA PRO A 549 7.70 -30.19 -41.16
C PRO A 549 6.59 -30.71 -42.07
N VAL A 550 6.29 -32.00 -41.96
CA VAL A 550 5.10 -32.59 -42.61
C VAL A 550 3.86 -32.22 -41.79
N LEU A 551 3.05 -31.31 -42.30
CA LEU A 551 1.80 -30.86 -41.68
C LEU A 551 0.60 -31.45 -42.45
N PRO A 552 -0.12 -32.44 -41.89
CA PRO A 552 -1.30 -32.99 -42.54
C PRO A 552 -2.38 -31.94 -42.67
N ASP A 553 -2.69 -31.54 -43.90
CA ASP A 553 -3.72 -30.56 -44.19
C ASP A 553 -4.36 -30.83 -45.56
N PRO A 554 -5.42 -31.66 -45.61
CA PRO A 554 -6.12 -31.96 -46.84
C PRO A 554 -6.71 -30.71 -47.53
N SER A 555 -6.97 -29.66 -46.74
CA SER A 555 -7.65 -28.42 -47.16
C SER A 555 -6.70 -27.31 -47.63
N GLY A 556 -5.42 -27.36 -47.26
CA GLY A 556 -4.43 -26.30 -47.55
C GLY A 556 -4.54 -25.05 -46.67
N VAL A 557 -5.42 -25.06 -45.66
CA VAL A 557 -5.65 -23.94 -44.74
C VAL A 557 -4.42 -23.65 -43.87
N ILE A 558 -3.75 -24.65 -43.28
CA ILE A 558 -2.57 -24.42 -42.43
C ILE A 558 -1.40 -23.84 -43.23
N ALA A 559 -1.18 -24.33 -44.45
CA ALA A 559 -0.12 -23.84 -45.31
C ALA A 559 -0.32 -22.34 -45.64
N SER A 560 -1.57 -21.91 -45.83
CA SER A 560 -1.91 -20.51 -46.09
C SER A 560 -1.60 -19.56 -44.94
N ARG A 561 -1.52 -20.09 -43.70
CA ARG A 561 -1.19 -19.32 -42.50
C ARG A 561 0.31 -19.12 -42.32
N PHE A 562 1.17 -19.77 -43.11
CA PHE A 562 2.61 -19.56 -43.00
C PHE A 562 3.12 -18.43 -43.90
N VAL A 563 4.08 -17.69 -43.34
CA VAL A 563 5.06 -16.89 -44.08
C VAL A 563 6.43 -17.36 -43.59
N GLY A 564 7.47 -17.34 -44.42
CA GLY A 564 8.72 -17.88 -43.94
C GLY A 564 10.00 -17.39 -44.57
N VAL A 565 11.06 -17.70 -43.83
CA VAL A 565 12.44 -17.31 -44.11
C VAL A 565 13.28 -18.57 -44.18
N LYS A 566 13.91 -18.79 -45.33
CA LYS A 566 14.87 -19.89 -45.53
C LYS A 566 16.29 -19.39 -45.24
N PHE A 567 17.00 -20.11 -44.39
CA PHE A 567 18.39 -19.91 -44.02
C PHE A 567 19.23 -20.93 -44.79
N THR A 568 20.25 -20.45 -45.48
CA THR A 568 21.10 -21.26 -46.37
C THR A 568 22.39 -21.72 -45.69
N ASP A 569 22.91 -20.89 -44.78
CA ASP A 569 24.25 -21.05 -44.24
C ASP A 569 24.20 -21.53 -42.78
N SER A 570 25.24 -22.26 -42.39
CA SER A 570 25.49 -22.70 -41.01
C SER A 570 26.71 -21.98 -40.46
N PHE A 571 26.64 -21.50 -39.23
CA PHE A 571 27.78 -20.91 -38.52
C PHE A 571 28.51 -21.94 -37.65
N ASP A 572 28.26 -23.23 -37.84
CA ASP A 572 28.92 -24.29 -37.07
C ASP A 572 30.45 -24.19 -37.14
N GLY A 573 31.10 -24.06 -35.97
CA GLY A 573 32.54 -23.91 -35.84
C GLY A 573 33.06 -22.48 -35.99
N VAL A 574 32.21 -21.52 -36.38
CA VAL A 574 32.54 -20.09 -36.52
C VAL A 574 31.56 -19.19 -35.76
N GLU A 575 30.80 -19.74 -34.81
CA GLU A 575 29.83 -18.97 -34.05
C GLU A 575 30.50 -17.88 -33.21
N ASP A 576 29.83 -16.73 -33.08
CA ASP A 576 30.14 -15.76 -32.04
C ASP A 576 29.33 -16.08 -30.78
N PRO A 577 29.91 -16.74 -29.76
CA PRO A 577 29.18 -17.13 -28.56
C PRO A 577 28.70 -15.93 -27.74
N ARG A 578 29.28 -14.73 -27.96
CA ARG A 578 28.93 -13.48 -27.26
C ARG A 578 28.00 -12.59 -28.09
N LEU A 579 27.48 -13.06 -29.23
CA LEU A 579 26.63 -12.24 -30.10
C LEU A 579 25.42 -11.67 -29.33
N LYS A 580 24.75 -12.48 -28.49
CA LYS A 580 23.61 -12.01 -27.69
C LYS A 580 24.01 -10.94 -26.67
N ASP A 581 25.20 -11.03 -26.09
CA ASP A 581 25.73 -10.00 -25.18
C ASP A 581 26.03 -8.70 -25.91
N LYS A 582 26.50 -8.78 -27.17
CA LYS A 582 26.71 -7.61 -28.04
C LYS A 582 25.40 -6.98 -28.53
N LEU A 583 24.35 -7.79 -28.71
CA LEU A 583 23.03 -7.32 -29.14
C LEU A 583 22.21 -6.71 -27.99
N ARG A 584 22.46 -7.12 -26.74
CA ARG A 584 21.70 -6.63 -25.58
C ARG A 584 21.73 -5.10 -25.41
N PRO A 585 22.88 -4.41 -25.55
CA PRO A 585 22.92 -2.94 -25.55
C PRO A 585 22.18 -2.29 -26.73
N GLU A 586 22.03 -3.00 -27.86
CA GLU A 586 21.33 -2.50 -29.04
C GLU A 586 19.79 -2.67 -28.94
N LEU A 587 19.24 -3.31 -27.89
CA LEU A 587 17.80 -3.58 -27.79
C LEU A 587 16.90 -2.34 -27.94
N PRO A 588 17.19 -1.16 -27.37
CA PRO A 588 16.40 0.06 -27.62
C PRO A 588 16.39 0.47 -29.10
N ALA A 589 17.52 0.33 -29.79
CA ALA A 589 17.63 0.60 -31.21
C ALA A 589 16.95 -0.48 -32.07
N ILE A 590 16.96 -1.74 -31.62
CA ILE A 590 16.22 -2.84 -32.24
C ILE A 590 14.70 -2.64 -32.06
N LEU A 591 14.26 -2.07 -30.93
CA LEU A 591 12.87 -1.65 -30.75
C LEU A 591 12.49 -0.57 -31.78
N ASN A 592 13.33 0.43 -32.03
CA ASN A 592 13.12 1.41 -33.10
C ASN A 592 13.07 0.75 -34.49
N TRP A 593 13.91 -0.25 -34.73
CA TRP A 593 13.88 -1.04 -35.96
C TRP A 593 12.56 -1.83 -36.11
N ALA A 594 12.02 -2.38 -35.01
CA ALA A 594 10.72 -3.04 -34.99
C ALA A 594 9.56 -2.04 -35.20
N LEU A 595 9.64 -0.83 -34.64
CA LEU A 595 8.66 0.24 -34.87
C LEU A 595 8.61 0.63 -36.37
N ALA A 596 9.76 0.75 -37.02
CA ALA A 596 9.79 0.94 -38.48
C ALA A 596 9.16 -0.25 -39.24
N GLY A 597 9.25 -1.45 -38.69
CA GLY A 597 8.54 -2.64 -39.20
C GLY A 597 7.04 -2.58 -39.01
N TYR A 598 6.56 -2.06 -37.89
CA TYR A 598 5.14 -1.82 -37.65
C TYR A 598 4.58 -0.84 -38.69
N LEU A 599 5.27 0.27 -38.93
CA LEU A 599 4.84 1.25 -39.94
C LEU A 599 4.74 0.64 -41.34
N ASP A 600 5.80 -0.08 -41.74
CA ASP A 600 5.83 -0.81 -43.01
C ASP A 600 4.69 -1.83 -43.10
N LEU A 601 4.39 -2.55 -42.02
CA LEU A 601 3.31 -3.54 -41.98
C LEU A 601 1.91 -2.91 -42.08
N ILE A 602 1.67 -1.78 -41.41
CA ILE A 602 0.40 -1.05 -41.51
C ILE A 602 0.22 -0.45 -42.91
N GLU A 603 1.29 0.12 -43.48
CA GLU A 603 1.28 0.67 -44.84
C GLU A 603 1.01 -0.41 -45.89
N THR A 604 1.63 -1.58 -45.78
CA THR A 604 1.42 -2.68 -46.74
C THR A 604 0.12 -3.44 -46.51
N GLY A 605 -0.44 -3.41 -45.29
CA GLY A 605 -1.62 -4.18 -44.89
C GLY A 605 -1.41 -5.69 -44.83
N ARG A 606 -0.19 -6.18 -45.08
CA ARG A 606 0.17 -7.61 -45.08
C ARG A 606 1.66 -7.80 -44.85
N LEU A 607 2.02 -8.95 -44.29
CA LEU A 607 3.41 -9.39 -44.23
C LEU A 607 3.93 -9.64 -45.65
N VAL A 608 5.13 -9.14 -45.94
CA VAL A 608 5.82 -9.40 -47.20
C VAL A 608 6.17 -10.88 -47.29
N GLU A 609 5.93 -11.47 -48.46
CA GLU A 609 6.34 -12.85 -48.75
C GLU A 609 7.62 -12.77 -49.59
N PRO A 610 8.81 -13.12 -49.04
CA PRO A 610 10.06 -13.13 -49.80
C PRO A 610 9.96 -13.99 -51.05
N ALA A 611 10.80 -13.75 -52.06
CA ALA A 611 10.84 -14.47 -53.35
C ALA A 611 11.16 -16.00 -53.26
N GLY A 612 11.07 -16.62 -52.08
CA GLY A 612 11.08 -18.07 -51.85
C GLY A 612 10.00 -18.55 -50.86
N SER A 613 9.09 -17.68 -50.40
CA SER A 613 7.94 -18.02 -49.54
C SER A 613 6.80 -18.67 -50.31
N ASP A 614 6.56 -18.28 -51.57
CA ASP A 614 5.65 -19.03 -52.45
C ASP A 614 6.12 -20.49 -52.61
N GLY A 615 7.44 -20.67 -52.76
CA GLY A 615 8.08 -21.98 -52.73
C GLY A 615 7.87 -22.71 -51.41
N LEU A 616 7.99 -22.01 -50.27
CA LEU A 616 7.73 -22.61 -48.96
C LEU A 616 6.30 -23.13 -48.81
N ARG A 617 5.31 -22.32 -49.21
CA ARG A 617 3.91 -22.72 -49.17
C ARG A 617 3.64 -23.90 -50.10
N ALA A 618 4.12 -23.83 -51.34
CA ALA A 618 4.00 -24.92 -52.29
C ALA A 618 4.68 -26.21 -51.80
N GLU A 619 5.85 -26.11 -51.17
CA GLU A 619 6.56 -27.23 -50.54
C GLU A 619 5.78 -27.83 -49.37
N LEU A 620 5.18 -26.99 -48.50
CA LEU A 620 4.30 -27.46 -47.43
C LEU A 620 3.04 -28.15 -47.96
N GLU A 621 2.38 -27.58 -48.96
CA GLU A 621 1.21 -28.17 -49.62
C GLU A 621 1.56 -29.51 -50.30
N ALA A 622 2.75 -29.58 -50.91
CA ALA A 622 3.25 -30.80 -51.55
C ALA A 622 3.53 -31.91 -50.53
N LEU A 623 4.17 -31.60 -49.41
CA LEU A 623 4.42 -32.53 -48.31
C LEU A 623 3.13 -32.97 -47.62
N ALA A 624 2.13 -32.09 -47.53
CA ALA A 624 0.84 -32.37 -46.92
C ALA A 624 -0.04 -33.31 -47.76
N SER A 625 0.10 -33.27 -49.09
CA SER A 625 -0.70 -34.08 -50.01
C SER A 625 0.12 -34.64 -51.18
N PRO A 626 0.95 -35.68 -50.94
CA PRO A 626 1.74 -36.32 -52.00
C PRO A 626 0.87 -36.83 -53.16
N VAL A 627 -0.36 -37.26 -52.85
CA VAL A 627 -1.33 -37.70 -53.86
C VAL A 627 -1.78 -36.55 -54.78
N LYS A 628 -2.03 -35.34 -54.25
CA LYS A 628 -2.40 -34.19 -55.08
C LYS A 628 -1.24 -33.78 -56.00
N VAL A 629 -0.01 -33.82 -55.50
CA VAL A 629 1.20 -33.56 -56.29
C VAL A 629 1.34 -34.58 -57.40
N PHE A 630 1.23 -35.87 -57.09
CA PHE A 630 1.26 -36.94 -58.07
C PHE A 630 0.16 -36.80 -59.14
N VAL A 631 -1.07 -36.47 -58.73
CA VAL A 631 -2.16 -36.22 -59.69
C VAL A 631 -1.85 -35.01 -60.57
N LYS A 632 -1.28 -33.94 -60.03
CA LYS A 632 -0.90 -32.74 -60.80
C LYS A 632 0.23 -33.02 -61.80
N ASP A 633 1.26 -33.74 -61.36
CA ASP A 633 2.51 -33.88 -62.10
C ASP A 633 2.53 -35.10 -63.03
N ALA A 634 1.81 -36.17 -62.67
CA ALA A 634 1.83 -37.45 -63.39
C ALA A 634 0.49 -37.83 -64.04
N CYS A 635 -0.59 -37.06 -63.85
CA CYS A 635 -1.89 -37.34 -64.47
C CYS A 635 -2.38 -36.19 -65.35
N VAL A 636 -3.03 -36.54 -66.47
CA VAL A 636 -3.82 -35.61 -67.28
C VAL A 636 -5.28 -35.76 -66.87
N LEU A 637 -5.94 -34.65 -66.55
CA LEU A 637 -7.34 -34.64 -66.11
C LEU A 637 -8.26 -34.24 -67.25
N GLY A 638 -9.25 -35.07 -67.57
CA GLY A 638 -10.26 -34.78 -68.60
C GLY A 638 -11.47 -35.70 -68.46
N ALA A 639 -12.62 -35.27 -68.99
CA ALA A 639 -13.90 -36.01 -68.85
C ALA A 639 -13.87 -37.42 -69.47
N ASN A 640 -12.95 -37.66 -70.42
CA ASN A 640 -12.79 -38.94 -71.12
C ASN A 640 -11.45 -39.64 -70.81
N GLU A 641 -10.66 -39.12 -69.86
CA GLU A 641 -9.39 -39.71 -69.48
C GLU A 641 -9.60 -40.80 -68.42
N ALA A 642 -8.98 -41.97 -68.61
CA ALA A 642 -9.04 -43.06 -67.65
C ALA A 642 -7.74 -43.85 -67.65
N VAL A 643 -7.34 -44.33 -66.47
CA VAL A 643 -6.16 -45.18 -66.28
C VAL A 643 -6.48 -46.26 -65.25
N PRO A 644 -5.99 -47.51 -65.43
CA PRO A 644 -6.20 -48.55 -64.44
C PRO A 644 -5.64 -48.17 -63.07
N ALA A 645 -6.41 -48.37 -62.01
CA ALA A 645 -6.02 -48.04 -60.64
C ALA A 645 -4.70 -48.70 -60.21
N ALA A 646 -4.41 -49.91 -60.71
CA ALA A 646 -3.14 -50.60 -60.47
C ALA A 646 -1.93 -49.81 -61.00
N LYS A 647 -2.06 -49.17 -62.18
CA LYS A 647 -0.98 -48.39 -62.78
C LYS A 647 -0.72 -47.09 -62.04
N LEU A 648 -1.77 -46.42 -61.56
CA LEU A 648 -1.62 -45.25 -60.68
C LEU A 648 -0.92 -45.61 -59.38
N ARG A 649 -1.28 -46.74 -58.75
CA ARG A 649 -0.62 -47.19 -57.51
C ARG A 649 0.85 -47.54 -57.71
N GLU A 650 1.18 -48.22 -58.81
CA GLU A 650 2.56 -48.54 -59.17
C GLU A 650 3.38 -47.27 -59.36
N LEU A 651 2.89 -46.32 -60.17
CA LEU A 651 3.57 -45.05 -60.43
C LEU A 651 3.67 -44.14 -59.20
N PHE A 652 2.69 -44.19 -58.28
CA PHE A 652 2.74 -43.44 -57.02
C PHE A 652 3.71 -44.03 -56.00
N SER A 653 4.02 -45.33 -56.13
CA SER A 653 4.94 -46.04 -55.22
C SER A 653 6.41 -46.00 -55.64
N GLN A 654 6.69 -45.55 -56.87
CA GLN A 654 8.03 -45.25 -57.38
C GLN A 654 8.41 -43.83 -57.00
#